data_AF-A0A9K3KFR7-F1
#
_entry.id   AF-A0A9K3KFR7-F1
#
_cell.length_a   1.000
_cell.length_b   1.000
_cell.length_c   1.000
_cell.angle_alpha   90.00
_cell.angle_beta   90.00
_cell.angle_gamma   90.00
#
_symmetry.space_group_name_H-M   'P 1'
#
loop_
_entity.id
_entity.type
_entity.pdbx_description
1 polymer ?
#
loop_
_entity_poly.entity_id
_entity_poly.type
_entity_poly.pdbx_seq_one_letter_code
_entity_poly.pdbx_strand_id
1 'polypeptide(L)'
;MDLKVSKMDLSVEETPSELVMTTDTTASPSDSKTVEKRAAVTDCSSHHNIPDTLSDIISDSSDVVPGAVRIFPAGSEGGGQTLVSTTSMVPDEIIPSVVIVLDDEQLEAEYTERINRKAVLAEILYAKKASTRNMMAAATFLLLVVTGVILGVVFGTKEKKLQHNLTLCQSRAGCEAFSGVPVDVDGLEFKQAVKEYMKNVTSSPYGSRISCWDVSQVTNMSFAISFFSENIDFYDQNFDDYRYKSFNEPLDCWDTSSVIDMRGMFQGALSFNQDIGSWNVSSVTNMSNMFYGAEAFNQDLGPWNVSSVQDMSRMFAGAYTFNQDIGSWDVSSVTSMAGMFRGAHAYNQDIDSFFRNVHAFNQDIGSWDVSSVTNMNSMFHGARSFNQDIGLWDVSIVTDMNSMFHGAEAFNQDIGSWDVSSVTDMSGMFLHAREFNQNIGSWDVSSVKSMRFMFWDAFMFDQDIGSWDVSSVTDMAGMFYDTFSFNQDIGLWDVSAVTDMSTMFQLATPFSKNIRKWNVSSVKDMSHMFYLARSFNQDINSWDVSSVTNMIGMFADATSFNQDIGSWDVSSVRNMSYMFNFALVFDKNIMMWNVSSVIDMNSMFSGAEAFNQDIGSWDVSSVTDMSSMFYDAYSFNQDIGLWNVSSVEDMNFMFFGAEAFNQNLCSWNNKFDNSQGTLKDMFRKSGCSVTSGPTSHAWCQVCTA
;
A
#
# COMPACT_ATOMS: atom_id res chain seq x y z
N MET A 1 -10.77 -29.11 -65.01
CA MET A 1 -9.42 -29.59 -65.38
C MET A 1 -8.47 -28.41 -65.27
N ASP A 2 -7.19 -28.69 -65.05
CA ASP A 2 -6.40 -27.97 -64.04
C ASP A 2 -5.11 -27.33 -64.60
N LEU A 3 -4.44 -26.51 -63.77
CA LEU A 3 -3.04 -26.03 -63.88
C LEU A 3 -2.75 -24.99 -65.01
N LYS A 4 -2.24 -23.78 -64.70
CA LYS A 4 -0.84 -23.36 -64.34
C LYS A 4 0.15 -23.40 -65.53
N VAL A 5 1.14 -22.51 -65.72
CA VAL A 5 1.62 -21.33 -64.95
C VAL A 5 2.35 -20.31 -65.89
N SER A 6 2.58 -19.06 -65.46
CA SER A 6 3.28 -17.98 -66.21
C SER A 6 4.75 -17.75 -65.79
N LYS A 7 5.53 -16.98 -66.57
CA LYS A 7 6.98 -16.77 -66.33
C LYS A 7 7.55 -15.45 -66.93
N MET A 8 8.57 -14.88 -66.25
CA MET A 8 9.68 -14.00 -66.73
C MET A 8 9.45 -12.50 -67.12
N ASP A 9 10.03 -11.61 -66.28
CA ASP A 9 11.05 -10.54 -66.52
C ASP A 9 10.97 -9.53 -67.68
N LEU A 10 11.15 -8.21 -67.38
CA LEU A 10 12.41 -7.45 -67.64
C LEU A 10 12.42 -5.94 -67.20
N SER A 11 13.65 -5.45 -67.01
CA SER A 11 14.24 -4.18 -66.52
C SER A 11 13.92 -2.80 -67.15
N VAL A 12 14.31 -1.69 -66.45
CA VAL A 12 15.08 -0.45 -66.83
C VAL A 12 15.22 0.43 -65.54
N GLU A 13 16.40 0.83 -65.00
CA GLU A 13 17.36 1.94 -65.36
C GLU A 13 16.78 3.39 -65.20
N GLU A 14 17.46 4.46 -64.71
CA GLU A 14 18.87 4.78 -64.38
C GLU A 14 19.05 5.51 -62.98
N THR A 15 20.18 6.18 -62.72
CA THR A 15 20.60 6.86 -61.45
C THR A 15 21.25 8.26 -61.72
N PRO A 16 22.07 8.89 -60.84
CA PRO A 16 21.81 9.54 -59.54
C PRO A 16 22.22 11.05 -59.51
N SER A 17 22.18 11.73 -58.34
CA SER A 17 23.31 12.57 -57.84
C SER A 17 23.09 13.19 -56.44
N GLU A 18 24.17 13.46 -55.71
CA GLU A 18 24.22 14.07 -54.35
C GLU A 18 24.92 15.47 -54.34
N LEU A 19 25.10 16.03 -53.12
CA LEU A 19 25.93 17.17 -52.65
C LEU A 19 25.28 18.58 -52.53
N VAL A 20 25.65 19.47 -51.59
CA VAL A 20 26.11 19.37 -50.16
C VAL A 20 26.33 20.79 -49.55
N MET A 21 26.02 20.97 -48.25
CA MET A 21 26.50 22.01 -47.29
C MET A 21 26.19 23.53 -47.39
N THR A 22 26.26 24.18 -46.20
CA THR A 22 26.47 25.61 -45.86
C THR A 22 25.38 26.63 -46.24
N THR A 23 25.05 27.69 -45.46
CA THR A 23 25.47 28.21 -44.12
C THR A 23 24.29 29.02 -43.54
N ASP A 24 23.89 28.88 -42.27
CA ASP A 24 24.30 29.69 -41.09
C ASP A 24 23.64 31.11 -40.95
N THR A 25 23.56 31.61 -39.71
CA THR A 25 23.25 32.97 -39.22
C THR A 25 21.80 33.47 -39.00
N THR A 26 21.39 33.41 -37.72
CA THR A 26 20.84 34.52 -36.87
C THR A 26 19.39 35.07 -36.99
N ALA A 27 18.92 35.53 -35.81
CA ALA A 27 18.04 36.69 -35.53
C ALA A 27 16.50 36.54 -35.39
N SER A 28 16.06 36.29 -34.15
CA SER A 28 14.95 37.03 -33.50
C SER A 28 15.29 38.54 -33.42
N PRO A 29 14.33 39.52 -33.29
CA PRO A 29 13.22 39.46 -32.32
C PRO A 29 11.91 40.24 -32.63
N SER A 30 11.03 40.31 -31.61
CA SER A 30 10.19 41.45 -31.18
C SER A 30 8.72 41.65 -31.65
N ASP A 31 7.90 41.93 -30.62
CA ASP A 31 6.82 42.96 -30.53
C ASP A 31 5.43 42.81 -31.20
N SER A 32 4.52 42.22 -30.41
CA SER A 32 3.35 42.89 -29.79
C SER A 32 2.17 43.46 -30.61
N LYS A 33 0.96 43.02 -30.22
CA LYS A 33 -0.38 43.69 -30.17
C LYS A 33 -1.38 42.58 -29.78
N THR A 34 -2.15 42.60 -28.69
CA THR A 34 -2.89 43.67 -27.99
C THR A 34 -3.96 44.34 -28.87
N VAL A 35 -5.23 43.97 -28.69
CA VAL A 35 -6.40 44.87 -28.59
C VAL A 35 -7.67 44.09 -28.13
N GLU A 36 -8.06 44.42 -26.90
CA GLU A 36 -9.40 44.53 -26.30
C GLU A 36 -10.64 43.72 -26.75
N LYS A 37 -11.18 43.00 -25.75
CA LYS A 37 -12.51 43.16 -25.12
C LYS A 37 -13.74 43.53 -25.98
N ARG A 38 -14.83 42.79 -25.73
CA ARG A 38 -16.10 43.39 -25.29
C ARG A 38 -16.87 42.46 -24.36
N ALA A 39 -17.45 43.02 -23.29
CA ALA A 39 -18.34 42.32 -22.36
C ALA A 39 -19.74 42.95 -22.42
N ALA A 40 -20.78 42.20 -22.00
CA ALA A 40 -22.13 42.73 -21.81
C ALA A 40 -22.90 41.98 -20.71
N VAL A 41 -23.55 42.77 -19.84
CA VAL A 41 -24.56 42.42 -18.82
C VAL A 41 -25.75 43.39 -19.02
N THR A 42 -26.98 43.14 -18.55
CA THR A 42 -27.44 42.14 -17.55
C THR A 42 -28.59 41.28 -18.15
N ASP A 43 -29.76 40.91 -17.57
CA ASP A 43 -30.46 41.24 -16.31
C ASP A 43 -31.41 40.10 -15.86
N CYS A 44 -32.10 40.27 -14.73
CA CYS A 44 -32.88 39.24 -14.04
C CYS A 44 -34.35 39.11 -14.51
N SER A 45 -34.98 37.95 -14.29
CA SER A 45 -35.98 37.74 -13.19
C SER A 45 -37.17 36.79 -13.47
N SER A 46 -37.30 35.77 -12.61
CA SER A 46 -38.53 35.18 -12.03
C SER A 46 -39.74 34.75 -12.87
N HIS A 47 -40.26 33.53 -12.61
CA HIS A 47 -41.51 33.35 -11.84
C HIS A 47 -41.77 31.89 -11.41
N HIS A 48 -42.71 31.69 -10.48
CA HIS A 48 -43.08 30.40 -9.86
C HIS A 48 -43.83 29.44 -10.80
N ASN A 49 -43.70 28.12 -10.59
CA ASN A 49 -44.69 27.34 -9.82
C ASN A 49 -44.30 25.87 -9.61
N ILE A 50 -44.72 25.32 -8.46
CA ILE A 50 -44.80 23.88 -8.14
C ILE A 50 -46.30 23.54 -8.03
N PRO A 51 -46.72 22.34 -8.42
CA PRO A 51 -47.66 21.59 -7.58
C PRO A 51 -47.21 20.14 -7.34
N ASP A 52 -47.29 19.68 -6.09
CA ASP A 52 -47.13 18.27 -5.72
C ASP A 52 -48.39 17.46 -6.05
N THR A 53 -48.21 16.20 -6.48
CA THR A 53 -49.12 15.08 -6.16
C THR A 53 -48.35 13.76 -6.13
N LEU A 54 -48.39 13.05 -5.00
CA LEU A 54 -48.02 11.62 -4.92
C LEU A 54 -49.24 10.74 -5.25
N SER A 55 -49.04 9.68 -6.04
CA SER A 55 -49.76 8.40 -5.90
C SER A 55 -49.18 7.29 -6.81
N ASP A 56 -48.61 6.26 -6.17
CA ASP A 56 -48.85 4.82 -6.39
C ASP A 56 -48.46 4.05 -7.69
N ILE A 57 -48.03 2.80 -7.44
CA ILE A 57 -48.07 1.58 -8.29
C ILE A 57 -46.98 1.37 -9.38
N ILE A 58 -45.91 0.66 -8.96
CA ILE A 58 -45.47 -0.70 -9.40
C ILE A 58 -45.44 -1.07 -10.91
N SER A 59 -44.40 -1.83 -11.27
CA SER A 59 -44.12 -2.57 -12.54
C SER A 59 -43.60 -1.72 -13.72
N ASP A 60 -42.77 -2.24 -14.63
CA ASP A 60 -42.34 -3.64 -14.80
C ASP A 60 -40.90 -3.77 -15.32
N SER A 61 -40.21 -4.87 -14.97
CA SER A 61 -38.96 -5.31 -15.62
C SER A 61 -38.66 -6.78 -15.29
N SER A 62 -39.27 -7.69 -16.06
CA SER A 62 -38.79 -9.05 -16.28
C SER A 62 -37.44 -9.02 -17.06
N ASP A 63 -36.64 -10.08 -17.17
CA ASP A 63 -36.92 -11.51 -17.02
C ASP A 63 -35.80 -12.28 -16.26
N VAL A 64 -36.23 -13.21 -15.40
CA VAL A 64 -35.48 -14.42 -14.98
C VAL A 64 -35.95 -15.58 -15.91
N VAL A 65 -35.30 -16.74 -16.10
CA VAL A 65 -35.40 -18.06 -15.41
C VAL A 65 -34.50 -19.09 -16.18
N PRO A 66 -34.20 -20.33 -15.70
CA PRO A 66 -33.04 -20.61 -14.82
C PRO A 66 -32.18 -21.84 -15.23
N GLY A 67 -31.20 -22.20 -14.38
CA GLY A 67 -30.82 -23.61 -14.15
C GLY A 67 -29.41 -23.81 -13.58
N ALA A 68 -29.13 -24.78 -12.70
CA ALA A 68 -30.02 -25.62 -11.89
C ALA A 68 -29.25 -26.25 -10.71
N VAL A 69 -29.79 -26.22 -9.49
CA VAL A 69 -29.19 -26.87 -8.30
C VAL A 69 -29.66 -28.33 -8.18
N ARG A 70 -28.77 -29.24 -7.77
CA ARG A 70 -29.09 -30.63 -7.44
C ARG A 70 -28.83 -30.93 -5.97
N ILE A 71 -29.79 -31.58 -5.32
CA ILE A 71 -29.72 -32.04 -3.93
C ILE A 71 -29.35 -33.53 -3.90
N PHE A 72 -28.46 -33.94 -3.00
CA PHE A 72 -28.23 -35.34 -2.64
C PHE A 72 -28.67 -35.61 -1.19
N PRO A 73 -29.26 -36.78 -0.87
CA PRO A 73 -29.80 -37.09 0.46
C PRO A 73 -28.79 -37.75 1.41
N ALA A 74 -28.93 -37.50 2.71
CA ALA A 74 -28.16 -38.15 3.77
C ALA A 74 -28.70 -39.55 4.16
N GLY A 75 -27.85 -40.39 4.79
CA GLY A 75 -28.22 -41.77 5.16
C GLY A 75 -27.50 -42.36 6.39
N SER A 76 -28.25 -42.46 7.50
CA SER A 76 -28.19 -43.46 8.59
C SER A 76 -26.86 -43.93 9.22
N GLU A 77 -26.68 -43.55 10.49
CA GLU A 77 -26.25 -44.33 11.67
C GLU A 77 -25.46 -45.66 11.56
N GLY A 78 -24.43 -45.80 12.40
CA GLY A 78 -23.86 -47.09 12.83
C GLY A 78 -22.76 -46.91 13.88
N GLY A 79 -23.01 -47.24 15.15
CA GLY A 79 -22.10 -46.97 16.27
C GLY A 79 -21.46 -48.18 16.95
N GLY A 80 -20.36 -47.97 17.68
CA GLY A 80 -19.72 -48.99 18.53
C GLY A 80 -18.52 -48.46 19.33
N GLN A 81 -18.52 -48.64 20.66
CA GLN A 81 -17.40 -48.26 21.55
C GLN A 81 -16.51 -49.45 21.89
N THR A 82 -15.19 -49.27 21.99
CA THR A 82 -14.33 -50.02 22.93
C THR A 82 -13.06 -49.21 23.28
N LEU A 83 -12.53 -49.38 24.50
CA LEU A 83 -11.35 -48.67 25.03
C LEU A 83 -10.27 -49.66 25.47
N VAL A 84 -9.03 -49.56 24.95
CA VAL A 84 -7.83 -50.11 25.61
C VAL A 84 -6.59 -49.20 25.40
N SER A 85 -5.92 -48.96 26.52
CA SER A 85 -4.73 -48.16 26.83
C SER A 85 -3.43 -48.39 26.00
N THR A 86 -2.66 -47.30 25.76
CA THR A 86 -1.17 -47.16 25.75
C THR A 86 -0.33 -47.94 24.68
N THR A 87 0.80 -47.44 24.12
CA THR A 87 1.72 -46.31 24.44
C THR A 87 2.63 -45.94 23.24
N SER A 88 3.32 -44.78 23.31
CA SER A 88 4.68 -44.49 22.73
C SER A 88 4.84 -43.69 21.40
N MET A 89 4.98 -42.36 21.55
CA MET A 89 6.01 -41.46 20.95
C MET A 89 6.12 -41.13 19.43
N VAL A 90 5.85 -39.85 19.11
CA VAL A 90 6.68 -38.87 18.31
C VAL A 90 6.83 -39.09 16.78
N PRO A 91 6.88 -38.04 15.90
CA PRO A 91 6.65 -36.58 16.06
C PRO A 91 5.53 -35.96 15.17
N ASP A 92 5.22 -34.69 15.43
CA ASP A 92 4.81 -33.61 14.50
C ASP A 92 3.82 -33.89 13.35
N GLU A 93 2.53 -33.63 13.59
CA GLU A 93 1.56 -33.30 12.51
C GLU A 93 1.46 -31.78 12.32
N ILE A 94 1.52 -31.34 11.06
CA ILE A 94 1.22 -29.96 10.68
C ILE A 94 -0.29 -29.74 10.84
N ILE A 95 -0.68 -28.65 11.51
CA ILE A 95 -2.09 -28.30 11.73
C ILE A 95 -2.75 -28.02 10.36
N PRO A 96 -3.80 -28.77 9.95
CA PRO A 96 -4.57 -28.40 8.78
C PRO A 96 -5.32 -27.09 9.09
N SER A 97 -5.15 -26.09 8.22
CA SER A 97 -5.87 -24.83 8.35
C SER A 97 -7.37 -25.10 8.30
N VAL A 98 -8.08 -24.82 9.41
CA VAL A 98 -9.53 -25.02 9.49
C VAL A 98 -10.22 -23.95 8.65
N VAL A 99 -10.49 -24.29 7.39
CA VAL A 99 -11.41 -23.53 6.55
C VAL A 99 -12.78 -23.60 7.20
N ILE A 100 -13.20 -22.51 7.84
CA ILE A 100 -14.57 -22.36 8.32
C ILE A 100 -15.44 -22.12 7.08
N VAL A 101 -15.97 -23.20 6.52
CA VAL A 101 -17.10 -23.14 5.59
C VAL A 101 -18.30 -22.64 6.39
N LEU A 102 -18.60 -21.35 6.27
CA LEU A 102 -19.86 -20.79 6.77
C LEU A 102 -20.99 -21.26 5.85
N ASP A 103 -22.01 -21.86 6.45
CA ASP A 103 -23.19 -22.35 5.74
C ASP A 103 -24.11 -21.17 5.37
N ASP A 104 -24.72 -21.22 4.19
CA ASP A 104 -25.30 -20.04 3.51
C ASP A 104 -26.70 -19.65 4.02
N GLU A 105 -26.96 -19.89 5.31
CA GLU A 105 -28.22 -19.60 6.01
C GLU A 105 -27.99 -18.86 7.36
N GLN A 106 -26.79 -18.28 7.60
CA GLN A 106 -26.54 -17.37 8.74
C GLN A 106 -25.97 -15.98 8.40
N LEU A 107 -25.70 -15.65 7.13
CA LEU A 107 -25.23 -14.31 6.75
C LEU A 107 -26.31 -13.20 6.82
N GLU A 108 -27.59 -13.56 6.85
CA GLU A 108 -28.75 -12.63 6.91
C GLU A 108 -29.04 -12.06 8.32
N ALA A 109 -28.29 -12.46 9.36
CA ALA A 109 -28.66 -12.20 10.75
C ALA A 109 -28.08 -10.93 11.41
N GLU A 110 -27.05 -10.28 10.84
CA GLU A 110 -26.36 -9.13 11.47
C GLU A 110 -26.30 -7.84 10.62
N TYR A 111 -27.04 -7.76 9.51
CA TYR A 111 -27.12 -6.54 8.68
C TYR A 111 -28.36 -5.64 8.91
N THR A 112 -29.25 -6.00 9.85
CA THR A 112 -30.51 -5.28 10.11
C THR A 112 -30.50 -4.42 11.39
N GLU A 113 -29.42 -3.68 11.66
CA GLU A 113 -29.47 -2.54 12.60
C GLU A 113 -28.89 -1.20 12.07
N ARG A 114 -28.75 -1.04 10.75
CA ARG A 114 -28.34 0.25 10.14
C ARG A 114 -29.30 0.88 9.13
N ILE A 115 -30.40 0.20 8.76
CA ILE A 115 -31.42 0.74 7.86
C ILE A 115 -32.83 0.70 8.50
N ASN A 116 -33.10 1.58 9.48
CA ASN A 116 -34.43 2.20 9.68
C ASN A 116 -34.50 3.22 10.84
N ARG A 117 -34.04 4.47 10.61
CA ARG A 117 -34.45 5.65 11.42
C ARG A 117 -34.64 6.92 10.57
N LYS A 118 -35.60 6.91 9.64
CA LYS A 118 -36.17 8.11 9.01
C LYS A 118 -37.71 8.13 9.12
N ALA A 119 -38.24 8.30 10.34
CA ALA A 119 -39.69 8.44 10.56
C ALA A 119 -40.11 9.15 11.87
N VAL A 120 -39.54 10.32 12.20
CA VAL A 120 -40.29 11.34 12.98
C VAL A 120 -39.99 12.71 12.37
N LEU A 121 -40.99 13.29 11.69
CA LEU A 121 -40.92 14.65 11.14
C LEU A 121 -42.13 15.46 11.66
N ALA A 122 -42.20 15.57 12.98
CA ALA A 122 -43.15 16.38 13.73
C ALA A 122 -42.45 16.85 15.01
N GLU A 123 -42.49 18.16 15.29
CA GLU A 123 -41.63 18.85 16.27
C GLU A 123 -40.13 18.66 15.95
N ILE A 124 -39.42 19.62 15.34
CA ILE A 124 -39.36 21.04 15.69
C ILE A 124 -39.71 21.93 14.48
N LEU A 125 -40.98 22.36 14.39
CA LEU A 125 -41.44 23.37 13.42
C LEU A 125 -41.65 24.74 14.11
N TYR A 126 -40.86 25.03 15.16
CA TYR A 126 -41.06 26.19 16.03
C TYR A 126 -39.75 26.87 16.49
N ALA A 127 -38.97 27.41 15.54
CA ALA A 127 -37.88 28.35 15.85
C ALA A 127 -37.52 29.33 14.71
N LYS A 128 -37.83 29.04 13.43
CA LYS A 128 -37.38 29.86 12.28
C LYS A 128 -38.33 31.03 11.95
N LYS A 129 -38.69 31.86 12.95
CA LYS A 129 -39.41 33.13 12.74
C LYS A 129 -39.05 34.23 13.76
N ALA A 130 -37.76 34.41 14.03
CA ALA A 130 -37.25 35.53 14.82
C ALA A 130 -36.04 36.23 14.14
N SER A 131 -36.17 37.54 13.96
CA SER A 131 -35.09 38.51 13.71
C SER A 131 -34.15 38.33 12.50
N THR A 132 -34.67 38.56 11.29
CA THR A 132 -33.89 39.20 10.20
C THR A 132 -33.61 40.68 10.53
N ARG A 133 -32.93 40.91 11.65
CA ARG A 133 -32.66 42.25 12.22
C ARG A 133 -31.35 42.20 13.01
N ASN A 134 -30.24 42.45 12.31
CA ASN A 134 -28.95 42.97 12.83
C ASN A 134 -27.83 43.05 11.76
N MET A 135 -28.02 42.48 10.55
CA MET A 135 -27.08 42.60 9.40
C MET A 135 -26.93 44.03 8.81
N MET A 136 -27.31 45.08 9.53
CA MET A 136 -27.18 46.48 9.09
C MET A 136 -26.57 47.40 10.16
N ALA A 137 -25.78 46.83 11.08
CA ALA A 137 -25.07 47.56 12.14
C ALA A 137 -23.54 47.29 12.18
N ALA A 138 -23.05 46.15 11.67
CA ALA A 138 -21.62 45.81 11.71
C ALA A 138 -20.80 46.45 10.58
N ALA A 139 -21.39 46.65 9.40
CA ALA A 139 -20.70 47.11 8.17
C ALA A 139 -20.24 48.59 8.18
N THR A 140 -20.42 49.31 9.29
CA THR A 140 -20.10 50.75 9.38
C THR A 140 -19.04 51.07 10.46
N PHE A 141 -18.44 50.05 11.08
CA PHE A 141 -17.36 50.23 12.07
C PHE A 141 -15.98 49.78 11.57
N LEU A 142 -15.91 49.11 10.40
CA LEU A 142 -14.70 48.51 9.85
C LEU A 142 -13.98 49.39 8.79
N LEU A 143 -14.07 50.72 8.89
CA LEU A 143 -13.50 51.63 7.89
C LEU A 143 -12.65 52.80 8.47
N LEU A 144 -12.30 52.76 9.76
CA LEU A 144 -11.56 53.85 10.42
C LEU A 144 -10.44 53.41 11.40
N VAL A 145 -10.06 52.12 11.43
CA VAL A 145 -9.01 51.61 12.34
C VAL A 145 -7.98 50.70 11.61
N VAL A 146 -7.65 51.03 10.36
CA VAL A 146 -6.72 50.23 9.52
C VAL A 146 -5.33 50.91 9.36
N THR A 147 -5.06 52.00 10.08
CA THR A 147 -3.76 52.69 10.04
C THR A 147 -3.18 52.95 11.45
N GLY A 148 -2.24 52.10 11.88
CA GLY A 148 -1.10 52.58 12.71
C GLY A 148 -0.78 51.92 14.05
N VAL A 149 -1.56 50.97 14.60
CA VAL A 149 -1.39 50.57 16.03
C VAL A 149 -1.09 49.07 16.30
N ILE A 150 -1.51 48.14 15.42
CA ILE A 150 -1.56 46.70 15.80
C ILE A 150 -0.19 46.06 16.03
N LEU A 151 0.86 46.43 15.29
CA LEU A 151 2.21 45.86 15.47
C LEU A 151 2.81 46.13 16.87
N GLY A 152 2.44 47.20 17.56
CA GLY A 152 3.02 47.56 18.86
C GLY A 152 2.44 46.82 20.06
N VAL A 153 1.20 46.32 19.95
CA VAL A 153 0.45 45.83 21.12
C VAL A 153 0.63 44.33 21.34
N VAL A 154 0.71 43.52 20.27
CA VAL A 154 0.83 42.06 20.38
C VAL A 154 2.19 41.67 21.00
N PHE A 155 3.29 42.22 20.49
CA PHE A 155 4.64 42.00 21.06
C PHE A 155 4.71 42.36 22.54
N GLY A 156 4.19 43.54 22.92
CA GLY A 156 4.12 44.01 24.31
C GLY A 156 3.21 43.20 25.24
N THR A 157 2.54 42.14 24.76
CA THR A 157 1.82 41.16 25.58
C THR A 157 2.52 39.80 25.65
N LYS A 158 3.17 39.31 24.58
CA LYS A 158 4.01 38.09 24.64
C LYS A 158 5.19 38.29 25.61
N GLU A 159 5.93 39.39 25.45
CA GLU A 159 7.10 39.72 26.29
C GLU A 159 6.73 39.87 27.78
N LYS A 160 5.56 40.45 28.08
CA LYS A 160 5.02 40.53 29.45
C LYS A 160 4.55 39.18 30.00
N LYS A 161 4.00 38.28 29.18
CA LYS A 161 3.68 36.91 29.62
C LYS A 161 4.97 36.16 29.96
N LEU A 162 5.99 36.24 29.13
CA LEU A 162 7.28 35.57 29.35
C LEU A 162 7.94 36.09 30.65
N GLN A 163 8.09 37.40 30.83
CA GLN A 163 8.63 37.96 32.07
C GLN A 163 7.75 37.67 33.30
N HIS A 164 6.43 37.65 33.17
CA HIS A 164 5.54 37.29 34.27
C HIS A 164 5.70 35.82 34.69
N ASN A 165 5.83 34.90 33.71
CA ASN A 165 6.13 33.49 33.96
C ASN A 165 7.51 33.31 34.61
N LEU A 166 8.59 33.92 34.08
CA LEU A 166 9.90 33.85 34.73
C LEU A 166 9.86 34.38 36.17
N THR A 167 9.15 35.49 36.42
CA THR A 167 8.99 36.05 37.78
C THR A 167 8.22 35.10 38.70
N LEU A 168 7.17 34.44 38.19
CA LEU A 168 6.41 33.42 38.93
C LEU A 168 7.27 32.19 39.23
N CYS A 169 8.06 31.72 38.26
CA CYS A 169 8.97 30.59 38.39
C CYS A 169 10.09 30.84 39.41
N GLN A 170 10.72 32.02 39.37
CA GLN A 170 11.69 32.44 40.40
C GLN A 170 11.06 32.56 41.79
N SER A 171 9.74 32.76 41.87
CA SER A 171 8.99 32.78 43.15
C SER A 171 8.43 31.42 43.60
N ARG A 172 8.59 30.33 42.83
CA ARG A 172 8.13 28.99 43.23
C ARG A 172 9.00 28.48 44.38
N ALA A 173 8.39 28.34 45.56
CA ALA A 173 9.02 27.84 46.78
C ALA A 173 9.82 26.54 46.51
N GLY A 174 11.15 26.63 46.62
CA GLY A 174 12.10 25.55 46.31
C GLY A 174 12.96 25.71 45.05
N CYS A 175 12.76 26.72 44.19
CA CYS A 175 13.77 27.10 43.18
C CYS A 175 14.89 27.99 43.77
N GLU A 176 14.67 28.54 44.98
CA GLU A 176 15.48 29.58 45.64
C GLU A 176 16.98 29.27 45.82
N ALA A 177 17.37 27.99 45.84
CA ALA A 177 18.76 27.56 46.06
C ALA A 177 19.60 27.39 44.78
N PHE A 178 18.96 27.38 43.61
CA PHE A 178 19.62 27.09 42.31
C PHE A 178 19.23 28.07 41.18
N SER A 179 18.25 28.96 41.42
CA SER A 179 17.81 30.00 40.49
C SER A 179 18.98 30.89 40.01
N GLY A 180 19.28 30.84 38.71
CA GLY A 180 20.26 31.71 38.05
C GLY A 180 21.70 31.19 38.04
N VAL A 181 21.90 29.86 38.07
CA VAL A 181 23.13 29.22 37.59
C VAL A 181 22.84 28.73 36.16
N PRO A 182 23.35 29.41 35.10
CA PRO A 182 23.08 29.02 33.72
C PRO A 182 23.74 27.69 33.38
N VAL A 183 23.05 26.86 32.60
CA VAL A 183 23.61 25.67 31.97
C VAL A 183 24.35 26.07 30.69
N ASP A 184 25.48 25.42 30.36
CA ASP A 184 26.37 25.87 29.27
C ASP A 184 25.75 25.89 27.86
N VAL A 185 26.30 26.78 27.03
CA VAL A 185 25.79 27.23 25.73
C VAL A 185 25.72 26.11 24.70
N ASP A 186 26.71 25.22 24.65
CA ASP A 186 26.84 24.22 23.58
C ASP A 186 25.89 23.01 23.73
N GLY A 187 25.20 22.90 24.88
CA GLY A 187 24.27 21.83 25.20
C GLY A 187 24.92 20.53 25.70
N LEU A 188 26.26 20.39 25.69
CA LEU A 188 26.94 19.19 26.19
C LEU A 188 26.77 19.05 27.70
N GLU A 189 26.94 20.16 28.45
CA GLU A 189 26.67 20.15 29.89
C GLU A 189 25.19 19.92 30.19
N PHE A 190 24.28 20.50 29.39
CA PHE A 190 22.84 20.29 29.52
C PHE A 190 22.47 18.81 29.39
N LYS A 191 22.92 18.12 28.34
CA LYS A 191 22.69 16.68 28.15
C LYS A 191 23.28 15.84 29.28
N GLN A 192 24.46 16.20 29.78
CA GLN A 192 25.08 15.52 30.93
C GLN A 192 24.30 15.76 32.23
N ALA A 193 23.84 16.99 32.49
CA ALA A 193 23.04 17.34 33.66
C ALA A 193 21.67 16.63 33.66
N VAL A 194 20.99 16.55 32.51
CA VAL A 194 19.77 15.74 32.37
C VAL A 194 20.08 14.27 32.60
N LYS A 195 21.15 13.72 32.01
CA LYS A 195 21.57 12.33 32.22
C LYS A 195 21.85 12.00 33.71
N GLU A 196 22.43 12.93 34.45
CA GLU A 196 22.67 12.79 35.90
C GLU A 196 21.38 12.94 36.73
N TYR A 197 20.47 13.84 36.35
CA TYR A 197 19.13 13.96 36.94
C TYR A 197 18.29 12.68 36.72
N MET A 198 18.36 12.09 35.53
CA MET A 198 17.67 10.85 35.18
C MET A 198 18.22 9.65 35.96
N LYS A 199 19.54 9.61 36.24
CA LYS A 199 20.13 8.63 37.18
C LYS A 199 19.65 8.83 38.61
N ASN A 200 19.66 10.06 39.12
CA ASN A 200 19.05 10.42 40.40
C ASN A 200 18.67 11.91 40.40
N VAL A 201 17.40 12.21 40.73
CA VAL A 201 16.88 13.59 40.72
C VAL A 201 17.66 14.53 41.63
N THR A 202 18.38 14.02 42.64
CA THR A 202 19.23 14.84 43.53
C THR A 202 20.70 14.94 43.14
N SER A 203 21.16 14.36 42.02
CA SER A 203 22.58 14.47 41.60
C SER A 203 22.90 15.61 40.64
N SER A 204 21.92 16.22 39.98
CA SER A 204 22.20 17.39 39.10
C SER A 204 22.74 18.57 39.92
N PRO A 205 23.85 19.21 39.50
CA PRO A 205 24.38 20.41 40.15
C PRO A 205 23.42 21.62 40.06
N TYR A 206 22.47 21.58 39.12
CA TYR A 206 21.41 22.58 38.92
C TYR A 206 20.18 22.36 39.83
N GLY A 207 20.25 21.39 40.75
CA GLY A 207 19.22 21.13 41.75
C GLY A 207 18.11 20.18 41.29
N SER A 208 17.31 19.70 42.25
CA SER A 208 16.43 18.54 42.08
C SER A 208 15.06 18.81 41.45
N ARG A 209 14.87 19.97 40.85
CA ARG A 209 13.68 20.32 40.05
C ARG A 209 14.13 20.82 38.70
N ILE A 210 13.92 20.01 37.67
CA ILE A 210 14.33 20.30 36.29
C ILE A 210 13.70 21.60 35.76
N SER A 211 12.46 21.92 36.14
CA SER A 211 11.80 23.21 35.88
C SER A 211 12.55 24.44 36.41
N CYS A 212 13.36 24.33 37.47
CA CYS A 212 14.07 25.47 38.05
C CYS A 212 15.42 25.78 37.36
N TRP A 213 15.85 24.99 36.38
CA TRP A 213 17.15 25.16 35.73
C TRP A 213 17.15 26.35 34.76
N ASP A 214 18.22 27.16 34.80
CA ASP A 214 18.41 28.27 33.87
C ASP A 214 19.01 27.78 32.55
N VAL A 215 18.13 27.38 31.64
CA VAL A 215 18.48 26.93 30.29
C VAL A 215 18.54 28.07 29.26
N SER A 216 18.49 29.34 29.69
CA SER A 216 18.38 30.51 28.79
C SER A 216 19.53 30.67 27.80
N GLN A 217 20.68 30.03 28.08
CA GLN A 217 21.87 30.05 27.22
C GLN A 217 22.01 28.80 26.33
N VAL A 218 21.25 27.73 26.59
CA VAL A 218 21.41 26.44 25.91
C VAL A 218 20.98 26.56 24.44
N THR A 219 21.90 26.28 23.52
CA THR A 219 21.63 26.32 22.06
C THR A 219 21.25 24.96 21.47
N ASN A 220 21.60 23.85 22.15
CA ASN A 220 21.30 22.50 21.70
C ASN A 220 20.64 21.68 22.82
N MET A 221 19.43 21.18 22.55
CA MET A 221 18.66 20.30 23.44
C MET A 221 18.44 18.90 22.85
N SER A 222 19.17 18.55 21.77
CA SER A 222 18.87 17.33 21.01
C SER A 222 19.07 16.07 21.84
N PHE A 223 18.06 15.18 21.81
CA PHE A 223 17.98 13.93 22.58
C PHE A 223 18.15 14.05 24.11
N ALA A 224 18.02 15.25 24.70
CA ALA A 224 18.32 15.46 26.12
C ALA A 224 17.42 14.64 27.07
N ILE A 225 16.13 14.46 26.73
CA ILE A 225 15.14 13.69 27.49
C ILE A 225 14.69 12.46 26.65
N SER A 226 15.65 11.84 25.96
CA SER A 226 15.40 10.72 25.04
C SER A 226 15.71 9.35 25.66
N PHE A 227 14.88 8.37 25.33
CA PHE A 227 15.15 6.94 25.50
C PHE A 227 16.30 6.46 24.60
N PHE A 228 16.45 7.05 23.42
CA PHE A 228 17.47 6.68 22.42
C PHE A 228 18.62 7.70 22.45
N SER A 229 19.86 7.26 22.63
CA SER A 229 21.03 8.14 22.68
C SER A 229 21.56 8.52 21.29
N GLU A 230 22.10 9.73 21.15
CA GLU A 230 22.76 10.23 19.92
C GLU A 230 23.89 9.33 19.41
N ASN A 231 24.54 8.59 20.31
CA ASN A 231 25.59 7.64 20.02
C ASN A 231 25.18 6.25 20.52
N ILE A 232 25.41 5.23 19.69
CA ILE A 232 25.14 3.81 20.01
C ILE A 232 26.25 3.21 20.92
N ASP A 233 27.37 3.91 21.06
CA ASP A 233 28.58 3.46 21.77
C ASP A 233 28.50 3.57 23.31
N PHE A 234 27.42 3.12 23.97
CA PHE A 234 27.53 2.58 25.33
C PHE A 234 26.31 1.73 25.77
N TYR A 235 26.47 0.41 25.82
CA TYR A 235 25.56 -0.49 26.54
C TYR A 235 25.78 -0.38 28.07
N ASP A 236 25.32 0.70 28.71
CA ASP A 236 25.20 0.77 30.19
C ASP A 236 24.01 -0.10 30.64
N GLN A 237 24.21 -1.42 30.72
CA GLN A 237 23.18 -2.41 31.11
C GLN A 237 22.66 -2.25 32.57
N ASN A 238 23.04 -1.17 33.26
CA ASN A 238 22.58 -0.83 34.62
C ASN A 238 21.83 0.52 34.68
N PHE A 239 21.47 1.12 33.54
CA PHE A 239 20.65 2.34 33.54
C PHE A 239 19.16 2.00 33.75
N ASP A 240 18.47 2.74 34.64
CA ASP A 240 17.01 2.68 34.83
C ASP A 240 16.27 3.31 33.63
N ASP A 241 16.34 2.61 32.51
CA ASP A 241 15.79 2.95 31.19
C ASP A 241 14.28 3.32 31.23
N TYR A 242 13.59 2.80 32.24
CA TYR A 242 12.21 3.14 32.60
C TYR A 242 11.99 4.65 32.85
N ARG A 243 12.98 5.41 33.33
CA ARG A 243 12.77 6.82 33.71
C ARG A 243 12.64 7.77 32.53
N TYR A 244 13.29 7.48 31.40
CA TYR A 244 13.04 8.25 30.17
C TYR A 244 11.62 7.95 29.65
N LYS A 245 11.25 6.67 29.56
CA LYS A 245 9.89 6.26 29.16
C LYS A 245 8.79 6.85 30.03
N SER A 246 9.02 6.97 31.34
CA SER A 246 8.07 7.52 32.31
C SER A 246 8.24 9.02 32.61
N PHE A 247 9.13 9.73 31.89
CA PHE A 247 9.38 11.14 32.15
C PHE A 247 8.15 12.00 31.86
N ASN A 248 7.72 12.79 32.85
CA ASN A 248 6.59 13.72 32.74
C ASN A 248 6.70 14.87 33.75
N GLU A 249 7.93 15.32 34.06
CA GLU A 249 8.18 16.40 35.03
C GLU A 249 8.00 17.79 34.37
N PRO A 250 7.40 18.79 35.05
CA PRO A 250 7.11 20.10 34.45
C PRO A 250 8.33 20.83 33.89
N LEU A 251 8.16 21.49 32.75
CA LEU A 251 9.17 22.31 32.05
C LEU A 251 8.64 23.72 31.71
N ASP A 252 7.59 24.17 32.41
CA ASP A 252 6.81 25.39 32.16
C ASP A 252 7.56 26.71 32.46
N CYS A 253 8.79 26.58 32.98
CA CYS A 253 9.65 27.67 33.46
C CYS A 253 10.93 27.86 32.62
N TRP A 254 11.14 27.06 31.58
CA TRP A 254 12.33 27.13 30.72
C TRP A 254 12.25 28.28 29.70
N ASP A 255 13.34 29.06 29.60
CA ASP A 255 13.54 30.00 28.50
C ASP A 255 14.31 29.31 27.37
N THR A 256 13.59 28.90 26.33
CA THR A 256 14.15 28.21 25.16
C THR A 256 14.59 29.17 24.04
N SER A 257 14.60 30.48 24.26
CA SER A 257 14.79 31.48 23.18
C SER A 257 16.14 31.38 22.45
N SER A 258 17.16 30.81 23.09
CA SER A 258 18.48 30.54 22.51
C SER A 258 18.60 29.20 21.76
N VAL A 259 17.60 28.31 21.85
CA VAL A 259 17.68 26.94 21.32
C VAL A 259 17.57 26.92 19.80
N ILE A 260 18.46 26.16 19.15
CA ILE A 260 18.57 26.00 17.70
C ILE A 260 18.23 24.55 17.28
N ASP A 261 18.63 23.55 18.08
CA ASP A 261 18.39 22.13 17.79
C ASP A 261 17.58 21.45 18.92
N MET A 262 16.37 20.98 18.59
CA MET A 262 15.46 20.22 19.47
C MET A 262 15.23 18.78 18.98
N ARG A 263 16.05 18.30 18.04
CA ARG A 263 15.95 16.97 17.43
C ARG A 263 15.93 15.85 18.48
N GLY A 264 14.95 14.96 18.40
CA GLY A 264 14.81 13.81 19.29
C GLY A 264 14.61 14.14 20.78
N MET A 265 14.34 15.40 21.16
CA MET A 265 14.41 15.87 22.55
C MET A 265 13.61 15.02 23.55
N PHE A 266 12.42 14.53 23.17
CA PHE A 266 11.55 13.64 23.97
C PHE A 266 11.37 12.26 23.32
N GLN A 267 12.32 11.82 22.47
CA GLN A 267 12.16 10.60 21.69
C GLN A 267 12.06 9.36 22.60
N GLY A 268 10.94 8.63 22.50
CA GLY A 268 10.61 7.46 23.32
C GLY A 268 10.21 7.79 24.76
N ALA A 269 9.96 9.05 25.11
CA ALA A 269 9.39 9.45 26.39
C ALA A 269 7.87 9.19 26.42
N LEU A 270 7.49 7.91 26.44
CA LEU A 270 6.12 7.40 26.24
C LEU A 270 5.06 8.18 27.06
N SER A 271 5.38 8.52 28.31
CA SER A 271 4.49 9.20 29.26
C SER A 271 4.52 10.74 29.20
N PHE A 272 5.36 11.35 28.37
CA PHE A 272 5.56 12.81 28.38
C PHE A 272 4.34 13.55 27.81
N ASN A 273 3.76 14.44 28.61
CA ASN A 273 2.58 15.22 28.22
C ASN A 273 2.48 16.54 29.04
N GLN A 274 3.60 17.23 29.25
CA GLN A 274 3.65 18.52 29.98
C GLN A 274 3.45 19.72 29.04
N ASP A 275 2.75 20.76 29.53
CA ASP A 275 2.57 22.02 28.81
C ASP A 275 3.93 22.69 28.52
N ILE A 276 4.19 22.84 27.21
CA ILE A 276 5.35 23.52 26.62
C ILE A 276 4.90 24.56 25.58
N GLY A 277 3.60 24.88 25.49
CA GLY A 277 3.05 25.90 24.57
C GLY A 277 3.51 27.33 24.91
N SER A 278 4.14 27.51 26.08
CA SER A 278 4.79 28.75 26.52
C SER A 278 6.20 28.97 25.95
N TRP A 279 6.84 27.93 25.39
CA TRP A 279 8.22 27.98 24.92
C TRP A 279 8.42 28.93 23.72
N ASN A 280 9.60 29.54 23.65
CA ASN A 280 10.01 30.33 22.49
C ASN A 280 10.89 29.48 21.58
N VAL A 281 10.29 28.93 20.52
CA VAL A 281 10.99 28.08 19.53
C VAL A 281 11.42 28.83 18.25
N SER A 282 11.32 30.17 18.23
CA SER A 282 11.56 30.95 16.99
C SER A 282 12.99 30.90 16.44
N SER A 283 13.94 30.43 17.24
CA SER A 283 15.35 30.25 16.87
C SER A 283 15.66 28.81 16.39
N VAL A 284 14.72 27.87 16.53
CA VAL A 284 14.91 26.44 16.26
C VAL A 284 14.88 26.18 14.76
N THR A 285 15.86 25.42 14.26
CA THR A 285 15.96 25.01 12.85
C THR A 285 15.73 23.51 12.64
N ASN A 286 15.89 22.67 13.66
CA ASN A 286 15.62 21.23 13.58
C ASN A 286 14.72 20.75 14.73
N MET A 287 13.60 20.11 14.38
CA MET A 287 12.64 19.46 15.28
C MET A 287 12.42 17.97 14.93
N SER A 288 13.29 17.38 14.09
CA SER A 288 13.12 16.00 13.65
C SER A 288 13.11 15.02 14.83
N ASN A 289 12.19 14.07 14.79
CA ASN A 289 11.97 13.07 15.85
C ASN A 289 11.65 13.65 17.26
N MET A 290 11.37 14.96 17.41
CA MET A 290 11.27 15.62 18.72
C MET A 290 10.33 14.92 19.71
N PHE A 291 9.17 14.43 19.23
CA PHE A 291 8.18 13.65 19.98
C PHE A 291 8.02 12.23 19.41
N TYR A 292 9.03 11.70 18.71
CA TYR A 292 8.97 10.35 18.14
C TYR A 292 8.75 9.32 19.26
N GLY A 293 7.64 8.58 19.20
CA GLY A 293 7.24 7.64 20.25
C GLY A 293 6.93 8.27 21.61
N ALA A 294 6.62 9.57 21.68
CA ALA A 294 6.03 10.17 22.88
C ALA A 294 4.51 9.88 22.90
N GLU A 295 4.17 8.60 23.15
CA GLU A 295 2.85 8.02 22.89
C GLU A 295 1.67 8.78 23.53
N ALA A 296 1.89 9.37 24.72
CA ALA A 296 0.90 10.14 25.46
C ALA A 296 0.87 11.65 25.16
N PHE A 297 1.76 12.18 24.31
CA PHE A 297 1.91 13.62 24.08
C PHE A 297 0.76 14.23 23.27
N ASN A 298 0.05 15.19 23.85
CA ASN A 298 -1.10 15.86 23.21
C ASN A 298 -1.34 17.27 23.78
N GLN A 299 -0.29 18.10 23.88
CA GLN A 299 -0.37 19.48 24.37
C GLN A 299 -0.45 20.51 23.24
N ASP A 300 -1.08 21.66 23.51
CA ASP A 300 -1.27 22.76 22.56
C ASP A 300 0.07 23.39 22.14
N LEU A 301 0.39 23.29 20.85
CA LEU A 301 1.57 23.89 20.23
C LEU A 301 1.22 24.98 19.19
N GLY A 302 -0.06 25.32 19.02
CA GLY A 302 -0.49 26.39 18.10
C GLY A 302 0.17 27.76 18.36
N PRO A 303 0.50 28.17 19.60
CA PRO A 303 1.19 29.43 19.89
C PRO A 303 2.66 29.53 19.45
N TRP A 304 3.31 28.41 19.08
CA TRP A 304 4.71 28.35 18.66
C TRP A 304 4.96 29.10 17.35
N ASN A 305 6.17 29.65 17.18
CA ASN A 305 6.61 30.19 15.89
C ASN A 305 7.66 29.27 15.27
N VAL A 306 7.27 28.49 14.27
CA VAL A 306 8.12 27.50 13.60
C VAL A 306 8.70 27.98 12.27
N SER A 307 8.56 29.28 11.93
CA SER A 307 9.03 29.90 10.66
C SER A 307 10.52 29.69 10.32
N SER A 308 11.33 29.30 11.30
CA SER A 308 12.78 29.05 11.16
C SER A 308 13.13 27.57 10.97
N VAL A 309 12.17 26.66 11.15
CA VAL A 309 12.38 25.21 11.13
C VAL A 309 12.55 24.73 9.68
N GLN A 310 13.58 23.92 9.45
CA GLN A 310 13.96 23.38 8.15
C GLN A 310 13.70 21.87 8.04
N ASP A 311 13.60 21.18 9.18
CA ASP A 311 13.44 19.74 9.28
C ASP A 311 12.47 19.36 10.40
N MET A 312 11.33 18.79 10.00
CA MET A 312 10.29 18.24 10.89
C MET A 312 10.18 16.70 10.74
N SER A 313 11.18 16.04 10.15
CA SER A 313 11.14 14.61 9.84
C SER A 313 10.79 13.78 11.08
N ARG A 314 9.69 13.03 11.02
CA ARG A 314 9.18 12.16 12.09
C ARG A 314 8.88 12.86 13.42
N MET A 315 8.64 14.18 13.42
CA MET A 315 8.42 14.97 14.64
C MET A 315 7.38 14.38 15.60
N PHE A 316 6.26 13.84 15.08
CA PHE A 316 5.17 13.22 15.85
C PHE A 316 4.99 11.73 15.55
N ALA A 317 5.97 11.07 14.91
CA ALA A 317 5.82 9.67 14.52
C ALA A 317 5.69 8.77 15.77
N GLY A 318 4.61 8.00 15.88
CA GLY A 318 4.31 7.20 17.08
C GLY A 318 3.77 8.00 18.29
N ALA A 319 3.56 9.31 18.19
CA ALA A 319 2.83 10.08 19.21
C ALA A 319 1.31 9.90 19.03
N TYR A 320 0.79 8.69 19.31
CA TYR A 320 -0.56 8.26 18.89
C TYR A 320 -1.69 9.20 19.31
N THR A 321 -1.58 9.83 20.48
CA THR A 321 -2.61 10.73 21.02
C THR A 321 -2.55 12.15 20.47
N PHE A 322 -1.48 12.55 19.76
CA PHE A 322 -1.30 13.91 19.30
C PHE A 322 -2.35 14.29 18.24
N ASN A 323 -3.18 15.29 18.56
CA ASN A 323 -4.22 15.80 17.67
C ASN A 323 -4.59 17.25 18.01
N GLN A 324 -3.58 18.11 18.24
CA GLN A 324 -3.76 19.54 18.53
C GLN A 324 -3.60 20.40 17.28
N ASP A 325 -4.30 21.54 17.25
CA ASP A 325 -4.30 22.47 16.12
C ASP A 325 -2.90 23.07 15.89
N ILE A 326 -2.40 22.87 14.67
CA ILE A 326 -1.14 23.39 14.14
C ILE A 326 -1.33 23.99 12.74
N GLY A 327 -2.57 24.21 12.30
CA GLY A 327 -2.88 24.76 10.97
C GLY A 327 -2.36 26.20 10.77
N SER A 328 -2.17 26.93 11.87
CA SER A 328 -1.60 28.28 11.88
C SER A 328 -0.06 28.34 11.91
N TRP A 329 0.64 27.21 11.76
CA TRP A 329 2.10 27.18 11.68
C TRP A 329 2.62 27.70 10.33
N ASP A 330 3.65 28.54 10.37
CA ASP A 330 4.43 28.95 9.18
C ASP A 330 5.50 27.90 8.91
N VAL A 331 5.25 27.03 7.93
CA VAL A 331 6.13 25.93 7.53
C VAL A 331 6.90 26.19 6.23
N SER A 332 6.87 27.43 5.70
CA SER A 332 7.46 27.79 4.40
C SER A 332 8.99 27.59 4.31
N SER A 333 9.68 27.44 5.45
CA SER A 333 11.11 27.12 5.55
C SER A 333 11.42 25.61 5.60
N VAL A 334 10.41 24.75 5.75
CA VAL A 334 10.60 23.30 5.93
C VAL A 334 10.95 22.64 4.60
N THR A 335 12.00 21.82 4.60
CA THR A 335 12.48 21.08 3.42
C THR A 335 12.19 19.57 3.50
N SER A 336 11.96 19.04 4.70
CA SER A 336 11.61 17.64 4.92
C SER A 336 10.49 17.49 5.97
N MET A 337 9.42 16.81 5.56
CA MET A 337 8.33 16.34 6.42
C MET A 337 8.28 14.81 6.49
N ALA A 338 9.37 14.13 6.09
CA ALA A 338 9.52 12.68 6.03
C ALA A 338 9.03 11.99 7.31
N GLY A 339 7.90 11.27 7.21
CA GLY A 339 7.28 10.52 8.30
C GLY A 339 6.68 11.35 9.43
N MET A 340 6.41 12.64 9.25
CA MET A 340 6.03 13.58 10.34
C MET A 340 4.92 13.05 11.27
N PHE A 341 3.86 12.45 10.72
CA PHE A 341 2.71 11.88 11.45
C PHE A 341 2.65 10.34 11.36
N ARG A 342 3.78 9.67 11.13
CA ARG A 342 3.84 8.22 10.89
C ARG A 342 3.42 7.41 12.12
N GLY A 343 2.41 6.56 11.95
CA GLY A 343 2.01 5.56 12.93
C GLY A 343 3.00 4.38 13.05
N ALA A 344 3.05 3.79 14.25
CA ALA A 344 3.85 2.60 14.51
C ALA A 344 3.16 1.36 13.92
N HIS A 345 3.67 0.86 12.80
CA HIS A 345 3.14 -0.37 12.22
C HIS A 345 3.59 -1.59 13.04
N ALA A 346 2.70 -2.09 13.89
CA ALA A 346 2.89 -3.35 14.59
C ALA A 346 2.75 -4.52 13.60
N TYR A 347 3.86 -4.87 12.92
CA TYR A 347 3.96 -5.81 11.80
C TYR A 347 3.77 -7.30 12.19
N ASN A 348 2.99 -7.58 13.23
CA ASN A 348 2.69 -8.93 13.70
C ASN A 348 1.31 -8.93 14.38
N GLN A 349 0.45 -9.89 14.06
CA GLN A 349 -1.01 -9.78 14.26
C GLN A 349 -1.47 -9.91 15.73
N ASP A 350 -0.64 -10.41 16.64
CA ASP A 350 -1.14 -11.06 17.88
C ASP A 350 -0.63 -10.43 19.20
N ILE A 351 -1.10 -9.21 19.54
CA ILE A 351 -1.00 -8.59 20.88
C ILE A 351 -2.19 -7.63 21.08
N ASP A 352 -3.08 -7.89 22.04
CA ASP A 352 -4.21 -7.07 22.54
C ASP A 352 -4.77 -5.92 21.66
N SER A 353 -6.03 -6.10 21.26
CA SER A 353 -6.78 -5.25 20.31
C SER A 353 -7.24 -3.87 20.82
N PHE A 354 -6.70 -3.36 21.94
CA PHE A 354 -7.18 -2.12 22.56
C PHE A 354 -6.38 -0.85 22.20
N PHE A 355 -5.15 -0.97 21.68
CA PHE A 355 -4.26 0.20 21.44
C PHE A 355 -3.65 0.28 20.03
N ARG A 356 -3.93 -0.66 19.12
CA ARG A 356 -3.19 -0.80 17.85
C ARG A 356 -3.55 0.16 16.71
N ASN A 357 -4.76 0.73 16.71
CA ASN A 357 -5.41 1.17 15.45
C ASN A 357 -5.77 2.67 15.38
N VAL A 358 -5.16 3.54 16.19
CA VAL A 358 -5.42 4.99 16.09
C VAL A 358 -4.14 5.80 16.22
N HIS A 359 -3.64 6.32 15.09
CA HIS A 359 -3.02 7.65 15.11
C HIS A 359 -4.15 8.66 15.01
N ALA A 360 -4.25 9.55 16.00
CA ALA A 360 -5.42 10.42 16.16
C ALA A 360 -5.36 11.67 15.27
N PHE A 361 -4.18 12.01 14.72
CA PHE A 361 -3.96 13.27 14.01
C PHE A 361 -4.88 13.41 12.79
N ASN A 362 -5.74 14.43 12.84
CA ASN A 362 -6.69 14.79 11.80
C ASN A 362 -7.08 16.28 11.92
N GLN A 363 -6.09 17.16 12.15
CA GLN A 363 -6.28 18.62 12.20
C GLN A 363 -5.99 19.26 10.83
N ASP A 364 -6.72 20.34 10.53
CA ASP A 364 -6.58 21.09 9.29
C ASP A 364 -5.16 21.64 9.13
N ILE A 365 -4.55 21.30 7.99
CA ILE A 365 -3.22 21.73 7.54
C ILE A 365 -3.26 22.15 6.06
N GLY A 366 -4.44 22.35 5.47
CA GLY A 366 -4.61 22.73 4.06
C GLY A 366 -4.07 24.13 3.75
N SER A 367 -3.87 24.97 4.78
CA SER A 367 -3.26 26.30 4.67
C SER A 367 -1.72 26.34 4.79
N TRP A 368 -1.06 25.19 4.91
CA TRP A 368 0.41 25.12 5.00
C TRP A 368 1.08 25.42 3.64
N ASP A 369 2.07 26.31 3.64
CA ASP A 369 2.96 26.53 2.50
C ASP A 369 4.06 25.46 2.49
N VAL A 370 3.84 24.39 1.72
CA VAL A 370 4.78 23.27 1.58
C VAL A 370 5.69 23.41 0.34
N SER A 371 5.71 24.56 -0.33
CA SER A 371 6.46 24.77 -1.60
C SER A 371 7.99 24.64 -1.49
N SER A 372 8.54 24.60 -0.27
CA SER A 372 9.96 24.30 0.01
C SER A 372 10.26 22.83 0.30
N VAL A 373 9.24 21.96 0.44
CA VAL A 373 9.39 20.56 0.88
C VAL A 373 9.78 19.68 -0.32
N THR A 374 10.92 18.99 -0.22
CA THR A 374 11.38 18.04 -1.26
C THR A 374 11.13 16.57 -0.92
N ASN A 375 10.86 16.27 0.36
CA ASN A 375 10.61 14.92 0.86
C ASN A 375 9.36 14.86 1.77
N MET A 376 8.38 14.07 1.34
CA MET A 376 7.14 13.78 2.06
C MET A 376 6.97 12.28 2.36
N ASN A 377 8.04 11.49 2.27
CA ASN A 377 7.96 10.03 2.35
C ASN A 377 7.37 9.58 3.69
N SER A 378 6.46 8.61 3.64
CA SER A 378 5.71 8.10 4.79
C SER A 378 4.99 9.15 5.67
N MET A 379 4.76 10.39 5.19
CA MET A 379 4.30 11.51 6.05
C MET A 379 3.04 11.18 6.88
N PHE A 380 2.06 10.50 6.27
CA PHE A 380 0.81 10.03 6.88
C PHE A 380 0.74 8.49 6.97
N HIS A 381 1.87 7.79 6.86
CA HIS A 381 1.93 6.33 6.93
C HIS A 381 1.32 5.82 8.26
N GLY A 382 0.19 5.13 8.22
CA GLY A 382 -0.52 4.60 9.39
C GLY A 382 -1.35 5.64 10.14
N ALA A 383 -1.49 6.86 9.60
CA ALA A 383 -2.38 7.90 10.13
C ALA A 383 -3.85 7.60 9.75
N ARG A 384 -4.37 6.46 10.22
CA ARG A 384 -5.69 5.89 9.84
C ARG A 384 -6.85 6.88 9.88
N SER A 385 -6.79 7.87 10.77
CA SER A 385 -7.84 8.88 10.99
C SER A 385 -7.73 10.09 10.05
N PHE A 386 -6.61 10.29 9.35
CA PHE A 386 -6.31 11.50 8.60
C PHE A 386 -7.12 11.60 7.31
N ASN A 387 -7.90 12.68 7.16
CA ASN A 387 -8.73 12.93 5.99
C ASN A 387 -9.01 14.44 5.82
N GLN A 388 -7.97 15.28 5.94
CA GLN A 388 -8.08 16.74 5.77
C GLN A 388 -7.69 17.18 4.36
N ASP A 389 -8.32 18.26 3.89
CA ASP A 389 -8.08 18.83 2.56
C ASP A 389 -6.65 19.36 2.44
N ILE A 390 -5.93 18.84 1.46
CA ILE A 390 -4.55 19.19 1.10
C ILE A 390 -4.40 19.38 -0.42
N GLY A 391 -5.50 19.50 -1.17
CA GLY A 391 -5.49 19.64 -2.63
C GLY A 391 -4.88 20.96 -3.14
N LEU A 392 -4.72 21.92 -2.24
CA LEU A 392 -4.10 23.24 -2.48
C LEU A 392 -2.58 23.29 -2.23
N TRP A 393 -1.97 22.19 -1.78
CA TRP A 393 -0.52 22.11 -1.54
C TRP A 393 0.29 22.16 -2.85
N ASP A 394 1.33 23.00 -2.89
CA ASP A 394 2.32 23.00 -3.96
C ASP A 394 3.39 21.92 -3.69
N VAL A 395 3.23 20.78 -4.34
CA VAL A 395 4.15 19.63 -4.24
C VAL A 395 5.11 19.52 -5.43
N SER A 396 5.20 20.56 -6.29
CA SER A 396 5.89 20.52 -7.59
C SER A 396 7.39 20.20 -7.54
N ILE A 397 8.04 20.36 -6.37
CA ILE A 397 9.47 20.03 -6.14
C ILE A 397 9.69 18.77 -5.29
N VAL A 398 8.63 18.04 -4.91
CA VAL A 398 8.74 16.78 -4.16
C VAL A 398 9.28 15.68 -5.07
N THR A 399 10.33 14.98 -4.64
CA THR A 399 10.96 13.90 -5.43
C THR A 399 10.65 12.49 -4.91
N ASP A 400 10.21 12.39 -3.66
CA ASP A 400 9.97 11.14 -2.92
C ASP A 400 8.63 11.24 -2.16
N MET A 401 7.66 10.42 -2.57
CA MET A 401 6.35 10.21 -1.93
C MET A 401 6.16 8.76 -1.46
N ASN A 402 7.25 8.00 -1.30
CA ASN A 402 7.20 6.58 -0.92
C ASN A 402 6.36 6.38 0.37
N SER A 403 5.37 5.50 0.30
CA SER A 403 4.46 5.18 1.40
C SER A 403 3.70 6.36 2.02
N MET A 404 3.56 7.51 1.33
CA MET A 404 3.04 8.76 1.93
C MET A 404 1.70 8.61 2.67
N PHE A 405 0.74 7.87 2.10
CA PHE A 405 -0.58 7.56 2.69
C PHE A 405 -0.76 6.07 3.03
N HIS A 406 0.33 5.31 3.13
CA HIS A 406 0.30 3.87 3.44
C HIS A 406 -0.45 3.62 4.75
N GLY A 407 -1.65 3.03 4.72
CA GLY A 407 -2.47 2.76 5.90
C GLY A 407 -3.14 4.00 6.50
N ALA A 408 -3.25 5.09 5.74
CA ALA A 408 -4.17 6.19 6.03
C ALA A 408 -5.60 5.78 5.62
N GLU A 409 -6.15 4.79 6.31
CA GLU A 409 -7.39 4.05 5.94
C GLU A 409 -8.57 4.96 5.55
N ALA A 410 -8.76 6.09 6.23
CA ALA A 410 -9.85 7.03 5.98
C ALA A 410 -9.55 8.14 4.94
N PHE A 411 -8.33 8.21 4.38
CA PHE A 411 -7.93 9.31 3.49
C PHE A 411 -8.60 9.21 2.11
N ASN A 412 -9.37 10.25 1.76
CA ASN A 412 -10.10 10.31 0.50
C ASN A 412 -10.37 11.76 0.04
N GLN A 413 -9.38 12.65 0.17
CA GLN A 413 -9.47 14.06 -0.27
C GLN A 413 -8.87 14.28 -1.66
N ASP A 414 -9.41 15.26 -2.39
CA ASP A 414 -9.01 15.55 -3.76
C ASP A 414 -7.57 16.08 -3.82
N ILE A 415 -6.75 15.40 -4.61
CA ILE A 415 -5.34 15.69 -4.88
C ILE A 415 -5.04 15.63 -6.39
N GLY A 416 -6.08 15.59 -7.24
CA GLY A 416 -5.93 15.54 -8.71
C GLY A 416 -5.29 16.79 -9.33
N SER A 417 -5.23 17.87 -8.57
CA SER A 417 -4.56 19.15 -8.88
C SER A 417 -3.07 19.20 -8.56
N TRP A 418 -2.51 18.18 -7.89
CA TRP A 418 -1.08 18.15 -7.55
C TRP A 418 -0.18 17.99 -8.79
N ASP A 419 0.87 18.80 -8.87
CA ASP A 419 1.97 18.62 -9.82
C ASP A 419 2.98 17.62 -9.25
N VAL A 420 2.89 16.37 -9.71
CA VAL A 420 3.79 15.28 -9.29
C VAL A 420 4.91 14.99 -10.30
N SER A 421 5.14 15.87 -11.29
CA SER A 421 6.10 15.66 -12.38
C SER A 421 7.57 15.49 -11.93
N SER A 422 7.91 15.97 -10.73
CA SER A 422 9.23 15.79 -10.09
C SER A 422 9.38 14.46 -9.33
N VAL A 423 8.29 13.70 -9.10
CA VAL A 423 8.31 12.50 -8.24
C VAL A 423 8.97 11.33 -8.98
N THR A 424 9.88 10.64 -8.28
CA THR A 424 10.63 9.50 -8.84
C THR A 424 10.27 8.15 -8.21
N ASP A 425 9.72 8.16 -6.99
CA ASP A 425 9.24 6.97 -6.28
C ASP A 425 7.85 7.20 -5.69
N MET A 426 6.90 6.34 -6.07
CA MET A 426 5.53 6.27 -5.55
C MET A 426 5.24 4.91 -4.88
N SER A 427 6.27 4.11 -4.57
CA SER A 427 6.10 2.78 -4.00
C SER A 427 5.26 2.82 -2.72
N GLY A 428 4.21 2.00 -2.66
CA GLY A 428 3.30 1.91 -1.53
C GLY A 428 2.51 3.18 -1.21
N MET A 429 2.45 4.19 -2.08
CA MET A 429 1.88 5.51 -1.75
C MET A 429 0.47 5.43 -1.14
N PHE A 430 -0.39 4.53 -1.65
CA PHE A 430 -1.75 4.27 -1.16
C PHE A 430 -1.96 2.81 -0.68
N LEU A 431 -0.88 2.10 -0.33
CA LEU A 431 -0.92 0.74 0.25
C LEU A 431 -1.79 0.74 1.52
N HIS A 432 -2.84 -0.08 1.59
CA HIS A 432 -3.85 -0.09 2.66
C HIS A 432 -4.65 1.24 2.85
N ALA A 433 -4.65 2.17 1.89
CA ALA A 433 -5.47 3.39 1.94
C ALA A 433 -6.91 3.08 1.46
N ARG A 434 -7.63 2.26 2.25
CA ARG A 434 -8.84 1.53 1.82
C ARG A 434 -9.97 2.38 1.23
N GLU A 435 -10.22 3.57 1.76
CA GLU A 435 -11.29 4.47 1.27
C GLU A 435 -10.86 5.32 0.05
N PHE A 436 -9.58 5.35 -0.33
CA PHE A 436 -9.07 6.28 -1.35
C PHE A 436 -9.61 5.95 -2.76
N ASN A 437 -10.32 6.90 -3.36
CA ASN A 437 -10.86 6.78 -4.71
C ASN A 437 -10.99 8.14 -5.43
N GLN A 438 -10.01 9.03 -5.26
CA GLN A 438 -10.01 10.37 -5.89
C GLN A 438 -9.28 10.39 -7.23
N ASN A 439 -9.79 11.20 -8.16
CA ASN A 439 -9.31 11.22 -9.55
C ASN A 439 -7.89 11.79 -9.66
N ILE A 440 -6.95 10.93 -10.07
CA ILE A 440 -5.53 11.23 -10.27
C ILE A 440 -5.07 10.96 -11.72
N GLY A 441 -6.01 10.77 -12.67
CA GLY A 441 -5.70 10.53 -14.09
C GLY A 441 -5.01 11.69 -14.81
N SER A 442 -5.03 12.88 -14.20
CA SER A 442 -4.35 14.11 -14.64
C SER A 442 -2.88 14.22 -14.22
N TRP A 443 -2.38 13.34 -13.35
CA TRP A 443 -1.00 13.37 -12.87
C TRP A 443 0.02 13.03 -13.98
N ASP A 444 1.09 13.83 -14.07
CA ASP A 444 2.27 13.52 -14.87
C ASP A 444 3.21 12.60 -14.06
N VAL A 445 3.15 11.31 -14.36
CA VAL A 445 3.98 10.27 -13.72
C VAL A 445 5.20 9.87 -14.56
N SER A 446 5.54 10.62 -15.62
CA SER A 446 6.60 10.28 -16.58
C SER A 446 8.01 10.22 -15.98
N SER A 447 8.22 10.80 -14.79
CA SER A 447 9.48 10.71 -14.01
C SER A 447 9.58 9.44 -13.15
N VAL A 448 8.46 8.79 -12.82
CA VAL A 448 8.37 7.72 -11.80
C VAL A 448 9.08 6.45 -12.24
N LYS A 449 9.88 5.84 -11.34
CA LYS A 449 10.66 4.62 -11.59
C LYS A 449 10.12 3.37 -10.91
N SER A 450 9.36 3.55 -9.83
CA SER A 450 8.71 2.46 -9.11
C SER A 450 7.27 2.82 -8.72
N MET A 451 6.35 1.93 -9.04
CA MET A 451 4.95 1.94 -8.58
C MET A 451 4.64 0.68 -7.75
N ARG A 452 5.67 0.01 -7.23
CA ARG A 452 5.59 -1.19 -6.40
C ARG A 452 4.57 -1.01 -5.27
N PHE A 453 3.59 -1.90 -5.17
CA PHE A 453 2.54 -1.90 -4.16
C PHE A 453 1.68 -0.62 -4.07
N MET A 454 1.67 0.25 -5.10
CA MET A 454 1.08 1.60 -5.01
C MET A 454 -0.39 1.63 -4.54
N PHE A 455 -1.22 0.67 -4.97
CA PHE A 455 -2.66 0.56 -4.63
C PHE A 455 -3.02 -0.79 -3.97
N TRP A 456 -2.04 -1.51 -3.41
CA TRP A 456 -2.29 -2.78 -2.70
C TRP A 456 -3.29 -2.55 -1.56
N ASP A 457 -4.42 -3.27 -1.52
CA ASP A 457 -5.52 -3.08 -0.56
C ASP A 457 -6.03 -1.62 -0.46
N ALA A 458 -5.91 -0.84 -1.54
CA ALA A 458 -6.69 0.38 -1.74
C ALA A 458 -8.10 -0.02 -2.19
N PHE A 459 -8.84 -0.70 -1.30
CA PHE A 459 -10.05 -1.47 -1.59
C PHE A 459 -11.07 -0.77 -2.51
N MET A 460 -11.28 0.53 -2.32
CA MET A 460 -12.26 1.34 -3.08
C MET A 460 -11.73 1.94 -4.40
N PHE A 461 -10.45 1.81 -4.73
CA PHE A 461 -9.84 2.51 -5.87
C PHE A 461 -10.27 1.96 -7.24
N ASP A 462 -10.88 2.81 -8.07
CA ASP A 462 -11.32 2.48 -9.44
C ASP A 462 -11.30 3.73 -10.36
N GLN A 463 -10.26 4.56 -10.28
CA GLN A 463 -10.15 5.79 -11.07
C GLN A 463 -9.40 5.58 -12.40
N ASP A 464 -9.82 6.30 -13.45
CA ASP A 464 -9.19 6.25 -14.76
C ASP A 464 -7.77 6.81 -14.72
N ILE A 465 -6.81 5.93 -14.97
CA ILE A 465 -5.37 6.18 -15.05
C ILE A 465 -4.79 5.70 -16.39
N GLY A 466 -5.65 5.43 -17.39
CA GLY A 466 -5.24 4.96 -18.72
C GLY A 466 -4.42 5.97 -19.53
N SER A 467 -4.41 7.24 -19.11
CA SER A 467 -3.64 8.36 -19.67
C SER A 467 -2.21 8.51 -19.13
N TRP A 468 -1.82 7.76 -18.09
CA TRP A 468 -0.50 7.86 -17.47
C TRP A 468 0.65 7.38 -18.39
N ASP A 469 1.72 8.17 -18.49
CA ASP A 469 2.99 7.75 -19.10
C ASP A 469 3.84 6.97 -18.09
N VAL A 470 3.72 5.64 -18.12
CA VAL A 470 4.48 4.71 -17.25
C VAL A 470 5.76 4.19 -17.91
N SER A 471 6.18 4.75 -19.05
CA SER A 471 7.35 4.29 -19.83
C SER A 471 8.68 4.33 -19.06
N SER A 472 8.73 5.11 -17.99
CA SER A 472 9.84 5.22 -17.05
C SER A 472 9.91 4.14 -15.96
N VAL A 473 8.83 3.39 -15.72
CA VAL A 473 8.66 2.51 -14.56
C VAL A 473 9.33 1.15 -14.79
N THR A 474 10.11 0.68 -13.81
CA THR A 474 10.85 -0.59 -13.89
C THR A 474 10.34 -1.69 -12.95
N ASP A 475 9.56 -1.31 -11.93
CA ASP A 475 8.95 -2.19 -10.92
C ASP A 475 7.46 -1.81 -10.74
N MET A 476 6.57 -2.79 -10.99
CA MET A 476 5.13 -2.71 -10.78
C MET A 476 4.62 -3.86 -9.89
N ALA A 477 5.50 -4.52 -9.13
CA ALA A 477 5.13 -5.68 -8.33
C ALA A 477 4.02 -5.32 -7.33
N GLY A 478 2.98 -6.16 -7.28
CA GLY A 478 1.79 -6.00 -6.44
C GLY A 478 1.05 -4.65 -6.57
N MET A 479 1.19 -3.92 -7.69
CA MET A 479 0.61 -2.57 -7.83
C MET A 479 -0.89 -2.52 -7.54
N PHE A 480 -1.65 -3.55 -7.95
CA PHE A 480 -3.10 -3.69 -7.72
C PHE A 480 -3.45 -4.96 -6.92
N TYR A 481 -2.59 -5.38 -5.99
CA TYR A 481 -2.84 -6.52 -5.11
C TYR A 481 -4.07 -6.27 -4.22
N ASP A 482 -5.07 -7.14 -4.25
CA ASP A 482 -6.31 -7.04 -3.44
C ASP A 482 -7.03 -5.69 -3.59
N THR A 483 -6.83 -4.98 -4.71
CA THR A 483 -7.53 -3.74 -5.04
C THR A 483 -8.93 -4.08 -5.55
N PHE A 484 -9.81 -4.48 -4.62
CA PHE A 484 -11.08 -5.16 -4.90
C PHE A 484 -11.98 -4.47 -5.93
N SER A 485 -11.96 -3.13 -6.00
CA SER A 485 -12.81 -2.37 -6.93
C SER A 485 -12.21 -2.18 -8.33
N PHE A 486 -10.90 -2.36 -8.52
CA PHE A 486 -10.19 -1.83 -9.70
C PHE A 486 -10.51 -2.59 -11.00
N ASN A 487 -11.05 -1.86 -11.98
CA ASN A 487 -11.31 -2.36 -13.32
C ASN A 487 -11.28 -1.23 -14.36
N GLN A 488 -10.14 -0.52 -14.51
CA GLN A 488 -9.95 0.57 -15.48
C GLN A 488 -9.01 0.21 -16.64
N ASP A 489 -9.18 0.88 -17.79
CA ASP A 489 -8.50 0.52 -19.04
C ASP A 489 -7.07 1.07 -19.13
N ILE A 490 -6.14 0.24 -18.70
CA ILE A 490 -4.68 0.44 -18.75
C ILE A 490 -4.04 -0.18 -20.01
N GLY A 491 -4.83 -0.56 -21.01
CA GLY A 491 -4.39 -1.23 -22.25
C GLY A 491 -3.56 -0.38 -23.22
N LEU A 492 -3.27 0.88 -22.86
CA LEU A 492 -2.44 1.81 -23.64
C LEU A 492 -1.08 2.13 -22.98
N TRP A 493 -0.83 1.65 -21.76
CA TRP A 493 0.43 1.84 -21.05
C TRP A 493 1.63 1.20 -21.78
N ASP A 494 2.74 1.95 -21.87
CA ASP A 494 4.03 1.41 -22.30
C ASP A 494 4.77 0.81 -21.10
N VAL A 495 4.63 -0.49 -20.91
CA VAL A 495 5.29 -1.27 -19.84
C VAL A 495 6.64 -1.86 -20.27
N SER A 496 7.23 -1.42 -21.39
CA SER A 496 8.44 -2.04 -21.97
C SER A 496 9.71 -1.95 -21.12
N ALA A 497 9.75 -1.03 -20.15
CA ALA A 497 10.82 -0.89 -19.16
C ALA A 497 10.63 -1.78 -17.91
N VAL A 498 9.44 -2.36 -17.70
CA VAL A 498 9.10 -3.11 -16.49
C VAL A 498 9.83 -4.46 -16.48
N THR A 499 10.39 -4.82 -15.32
CA THR A 499 11.14 -6.08 -15.14
C THR A 499 10.51 -7.05 -14.14
N ASP A 500 9.65 -6.55 -13.25
CA ASP A 500 8.93 -7.29 -12.22
C ASP A 500 7.44 -6.91 -12.28
N MET A 501 6.58 -7.91 -12.52
CA MET A 501 5.11 -7.82 -12.47
C MET A 501 4.52 -8.86 -11.50
N SER A 502 5.34 -9.39 -10.58
CA SER A 502 4.89 -10.35 -9.58
C SER A 502 3.72 -9.79 -8.77
N THR A 503 2.73 -10.64 -8.49
CA THR A 503 1.49 -10.36 -7.76
C THR A 503 0.63 -9.17 -8.27
N MET A 504 0.91 -8.59 -9.44
CA MET A 504 0.38 -7.28 -9.86
C MET A 504 -1.15 -7.15 -9.82
N PHE A 505 -1.91 -8.18 -10.22
CA PHE A 505 -3.38 -8.25 -10.14
C PHE A 505 -3.85 -9.42 -9.25
N GLN A 506 -3.00 -9.88 -8.31
CA GLN A 506 -3.40 -10.89 -7.35
C GLN A 506 -4.61 -10.39 -6.55
N LEU A 507 -5.63 -11.22 -6.37
CA LEU A 507 -6.89 -10.89 -5.69
C LEU A 507 -7.72 -9.73 -6.33
N ALA A 508 -7.31 -9.15 -7.46
CA ALA A 508 -8.08 -8.12 -8.18
C ALA A 508 -9.29 -8.73 -8.92
N THR A 509 -10.25 -9.28 -8.17
CA THR A 509 -11.26 -10.22 -8.70
C THR A 509 -12.12 -9.71 -9.88
N PRO A 510 -12.46 -8.41 -10.04
CA PRO A 510 -13.22 -7.93 -11.20
C PRO A 510 -12.35 -7.57 -12.41
N PHE A 511 -11.02 -7.50 -12.27
CA PHE A 511 -10.14 -6.95 -13.30
C PHE A 511 -10.24 -7.77 -14.60
N SER A 512 -10.63 -7.10 -15.68
CA SER A 512 -11.06 -7.76 -16.91
C SER A 512 -10.77 -6.92 -18.16
N LYS A 513 -9.81 -5.99 -18.12
CA LYS A 513 -9.48 -5.08 -19.24
C LYS A 513 -8.39 -5.60 -20.18
N ASN A 514 -8.39 -5.07 -21.40
CA ASN A 514 -7.59 -5.57 -22.51
C ASN A 514 -6.14 -5.04 -22.45
N ILE A 515 -5.24 -5.86 -21.92
CA ILE A 515 -3.80 -5.57 -21.81
C ILE A 515 -2.97 -6.21 -22.96
N ARG A 516 -3.62 -6.57 -24.07
CA ARG A 516 -2.99 -7.29 -25.20
C ARG A 516 -1.78 -6.58 -25.80
N LYS A 517 -1.81 -5.24 -25.79
CA LYS A 517 -0.80 -4.37 -26.44
C LYS A 517 0.48 -4.21 -25.62
N TRP A 518 0.47 -4.60 -24.35
CA TRP A 518 1.63 -4.46 -23.47
C TRP A 518 2.85 -5.18 -24.03
N ASN A 519 3.98 -4.49 -24.10
CA ASN A 519 5.26 -5.11 -24.41
C ASN A 519 5.93 -5.61 -23.11
N VAL A 520 5.81 -6.90 -22.84
CA VAL A 520 6.37 -7.53 -21.63
C VAL A 520 7.75 -8.17 -21.84
N SER A 521 8.42 -7.90 -22.96
CA SER A 521 9.70 -8.53 -23.35
C SER A 521 10.86 -8.36 -22.35
N SER A 522 10.74 -7.40 -21.43
CA SER A 522 11.75 -7.10 -20.38
C SER A 522 11.45 -7.77 -19.03
N VAL A 523 10.24 -8.33 -18.85
CA VAL A 523 9.76 -8.90 -17.60
C VAL A 523 10.43 -10.26 -17.34
N LYS A 524 10.85 -10.47 -16.09
CA LYS A 524 11.56 -11.69 -15.63
C LYS A 524 10.73 -12.51 -14.65
N ASP A 525 9.84 -11.86 -13.93
CA ASP A 525 8.97 -12.45 -12.92
C ASP A 525 7.51 -12.05 -13.16
N MET A 526 6.65 -13.06 -13.33
CA MET A 526 5.19 -12.94 -13.44
C MET A 526 4.49 -13.82 -12.40
N SER A 527 5.19 -14.21 -11.32
CA SER A 527 4.61 -15.08 -10.29
C SER A 527 3.37 -14.44 -9.66
N HIS A 528 2.31 -15.22 -9.55
CA HIS A 528 1.00 -14.84 -9.03
C HIS A 528 0.34 -13.62 -9.71
N MET A 529 0.79 -13.20 -10.91
CA MET A 529 0.33 -11.96 -11.57
C MET A 529 -1.20 -11.87 -11.69
N PHE A 530 -1.89 -13.00 -11.93
CA PHE A 530 -3.35 -13.11 -11.98
C PHE A 530 -3.91 -14.13 -10.96
N TYR A 531 -3.18 -14.44 -9.88
CA TYR A 531 -3.64 -15.37 -8.84
C TYR A 531 -4.93 -14.84 -8.19
N LEU A 532 -6.00 -15.65 -8.17
CA LEU A 532 -7.34 -15.25 -7.72
C LEU A 532 -7.98 -14.09 -8.53
N ALA A 533 -7.45 -13.71 -9.70
CA ALA A 533 -8.06 -12.72 -10.60
C ALA A 533 -9.25 -13.35 -11.37
N ARG A 534 -10.30 -13.74 -10.64
CA ARG A 534 -11.38 -14.64 -11.10
C ARG A 534 -12.12 -14.21 -12.36
N SER A 535 -12.19 -12.91 -12.67
CA SER A 535 -12.83 -12.40 -13.90
C SER A 535 -11.88 -12.25 -15.10
N PHE A 536 -10.57 -12.46 -14.92
CA PHE A 536 -9.59 -12.23 -15.98
C PHE A 536 -9.64 -13.33 -17.05
N ASN A 537 -9.89 -12.93 -18.30
CA ASN A 537 -10.01 -13.83 -19.44
C ASN A 537 -9.71 -13.11 -20.77
N GLN A 538 -8.67 -12.27 -20.79
CA GLN A 538 -8.34 -11.39 -21.93
C GLN A 538 -7.17 -11.94 -22.78
N ASP A 539 -7.25 -11.77 -24.10
CA ASP A 539 -6.26 -12.31 -25.04
C ASP A 539 -4.88 -11.64 -24.85
N ILE A 540 -3.92 -12.45 -24.40
CA ILE A 540 -2.52 -12.10 -24.14
C ILE A 540 -1.55 -12.94 -25.00
N ASN A 541 -2.04 -13.58 -26.07
CA ASN A 541 -1.22 -14.48 -26.90
C ASN A 541 -0.11 -13.75 -27.69
N SER A 542 -0.19 -12.42 -27.78
CA SER A 542 0.81 -11.57 -28.44
C SER A 542 1.90 -11.03 -27.52
N TRP A 543 1.94 -11.47 -26.25
CA TRP A 543 3.01 -11.15 -25.31
C TRP A 543 4.29 -11.94 -25.62
N ASP A 544 5.43 -11.24 -25.63
CA ASP A 544 6.76 -11.85 -25.65
C ASP A 544 7.22 -12.15 -24.22
N VAL A 545 7.09 -13.41 -23.82
CA VAL A 545 7.49 -13.90 -22.48
C VAL A 545 8.88 -14.57 -22.48
N SER A 546 9.68 -14.43 -23.55
CA SER A 546 10.97 -15.13 -23.70
C SER A 546 12.03 -14.76 -22.64
N SER A 547 11.88 -13.61 -21.97
CA SER A 547 12.72 -13.18 -20.83
C SER A 547 12.25 -13.71 -19.47
N VAL A 548 11.05 -14.29 -19.37
CA VAL A 548 10.43 -14.70 -18.10
C VAL A 548 11.10 -15.97 -17.58
N THR A 549 11.44 -15.94 -16.29
CA THR A 549 12.10 -17.05 -15.58
C THR A 549 11.22 -17.67 -14.49
N ASN A 550 10.25 -16.91 -13.97
CA ASN A 550 9.34 -17.32 -12.90
C ASN A 550 7.87 -17.08 -13.32
N MET A 551 7.07 -18.14 -13.30
CA MET A 551 5.62 -18.13 -13.57
C MET A 551 4.81 -18.83 -12.45
N ILE A 552 5.37 -18.96 -11.23
CA ILE A 552 4.70 -19.62 -10.09
C ILE A 552 3.29 -19.06 -9.90
N GLY A 553 2.27 -19.91 -9.91
CA GLY A 553 0.89 -19.53 -9.62
C GLY A 553 0.27 -18.46 -10.52
N MET A 554 0.84 -18.18 -11.71
CA MET A 554 0.46 -17.02 -12.54
C MET A 554 -1.04 -16.92 -12.81
N PHE A 555 -1.73 -18.03 -13.07
CA PHE A 555 -3.18 -18.13 -13.28
C PHE A 555 -3.86 -19.06 -12.25
N ALA A 556 -3.26 -19.25 -11.07
CA ALA A 556 -3.92 -20.01 -10.00
C ALA A 556 -5.25 -19.35 -9.62
N ASP A 557 -6.29 -20.12 -9.34
CA ASP A 557 -7.64 -19.66 -9.00
C ASP A 557 -8.26 -18.64 -10.00
N ALA A 558 -7.68 -18.47 -11.20
CA ALA A 558 -8.19 -17.60 -12.25
C ALA A 558 -9.35 -18.31 -12.98
N THR A 559 -10.44 -18.55 -12.27
CA THR A 559 -11.51 -19.51 -12.63
C THR A 559 -12.25 -19.21 -13.93
N SER A 560 -12.07 -18.03 -14.54
CA SER A 560 -12.59 -17.70 -15.89
C SER A 560 -11.53 -17.82 -17.00
N PHE A 561 -10.25 -17.95 -16.70
CA PHE A 561 -9.17 -17.82 -17.68
C PHE A 561 -9.12 -19.02 -18.64
N ASN A 562 -9.31 -18.75 -19.94
CA ASN A 562 -9.30 -19.78 -20.97
C ASN A 562 -8.85 -19.26 -22.35
N GLN A 563 -7.82 -18.39 -22.36
CA GLN A 563 -7.29 -17.78 -23.59
C GLN A 563 -6.11 -18.57 -24.16
N ASP A 564 -5.95 -18.47 -25.48
CA ASP A 564 -4.80 -19.08 -26.16
C ASP A 564 -3.50 -18.40 -25.72
N ILE A 565 -2.52 -19.24 -25.40
CA ILE A 565 -1.14 -18.89 -24.99
C ILE A 565 -0.15 -19.90 -25.60
N GLY A 566 -0.59 -20.71 -26.57
CA GLY A 566 0.19 -21.81 -27.15
C GLY A 566 1.41 -21.38 -27.95
N SER A 567 1.49 -20.10 -28.35
CA SER A 567 2.65 -19.51 -29.05
C SER A 567 3.64 -18.76 -28.15
N TRP A 568 3.48 -18.80 -26.82
CA TRP A 568 4.47 -18.26 -25.88
C TRP A 568 5.79 -19.04 -25.89
N ASP A 569 6.92 -18.33 -25.98
CA ASP A 569 8.25 -18.91 -25.77
C ASP A 569 8.58 -18.96 -24.28
N VAL A 570 8.30 -20.09 -23.66
CA VAL A 570 8.58 -20.36 -22.23
C VAL A 570 9.98 -20.95 -21.99
N SER A 571 10.89 -20.94 -22.98
CA SER A 571 12.17 -21.65 -22.89
C SER A 571 13.17 -21.12 -21.84
N SER A 572 12.95 -19.92 -21.31
CA SER A 572 13.69 -19.34 -20.18
C SER A 572 13.13 -19.72 -18.81
N VAL A 573 11.88 -20.22 -18.74
CA VAL A 573 11.16 -20.45 -17.49
C VAL A 573 11.79 -21.59 -16.69
N ARG A 574 11.94 -21.38 -15.38
CA ARG A 574 12.52 -22.34 -14.43
C ARG A 574 11.50 -22.91 -13.45
N ASN A 575 10.49 -22.14 -13.09
CA ASN A 575 9.44 -22.57 -12.17
C ASN A 575 8.04 -22.27 -12.76
N MET A 576 7.22 -23.33 -12.84
CA MET A 576 5.82 -23.33 -13.27
C MET A 576 4.89 -23.95 -12.20
N SER A 577 5.34 -24.08 -10.95
CA SER A 577 4.50 -24.61 -9.88
C SER A 577 3.21 -23.78 -9.73
N TYR A 578 2.10 -24.46 -9.44
CA TYR A 578 0.75 -23.90 -9.32
C TYR A 578 0.24 -23.10 -10.54
N MET A 579 0.93 -23.06 -11.69
CA MET A 579 0.64 -22.08 -12.76
C MET A 579 -0.84 -22.00 -13.19
N PHE A 580 -1.54 -23.13 -13.21
CA PHE A 580 -2.98 -23.26 -13.49
C PHE A 580 -3.74 -23.96 -12.36
N ASN A 581 -3.25 -23.91 -11.12
CA ASN A 581 -3.90 -24.55 -9.98
C ASN A 581 -5.29 -23.96 -9.73
N PHE A 582 -6.35 -24.77 -9.75
CA PHE A 582 -7.75 -24.34 -9.71
C PHE A 582 -8.18 -23.37 -10.83
N ALA A 583 -7.46 -23.34 -11.97
CA ALA A 583 -7.91 -22.69 -13.20
C ALA A 583 -8.98 -23.57 -13.90
N LEU A 584 -10.14 -23.75 -13.24
CA LEU A 584 -11.14 -24.80 -13.48
C LEU A 584 -11.49 -25.04 -14.97
N VAL A 585 -11.57 -23.97 -15.76
CA VAL A 585 -12.02 -23.98 -17.16
C VAL A 585 -10.89 -23.96 -18.20
N PHE A 586 -9.62 -23.92 -17.79
CA PHE A 586 -8.49 -23.78 -18.71
C PHE A 586 -8.30 -25.06 -19.55
N ASP A 587 -8.52 -24.94 -20.86
CA ASP A 587 -8.33 -26.02 -21.84
C ASP A 587 -7.84 -25.41 -23.16
N LYS A 588 -6.56 -25.02 -23.19
CA LYS A 588 -5.89 -24.43 -24.36
C LYS A 588 -4.57 -25.10 -24.68
N ASN A 589 -4.33 -25.27 -25.98
CA ASN A 589 -3.26 -26.11 -26.50
C ASN A 589 -1.89 -25.47 -26.25
N ILE A 590 -1.05 -26.16 -25.48
CA ILE A 590 0.30 -25.76 -25.07
C ILE A 590 1.37 -26.79 -25.53
N MET A 591 1.04 -27.64 -26.52
CA MET A 591 1.93 -28.68 -27.06
C MET A 591 3.28 -28.15 -27.60
N MET A 592 3.32 -26.88 -27.99
CA MET A 592 4.48 -26.22 -28.61
C MET A 592 5.44 -25.58 -27.59
N TRP A 593 5.07 -25.55 -26.30
CA TRP A 593 5.91 -24.98 -25.25
C TRP A 593 7.21 -25.77 -25.06
N ASN A 594 8.35 -25.07 -25.07
CA ASN A 594 9.66 -25.65 -24.78
C ASN A 594 9.94 -25.61 -23.27
N VAL A 595 9.49 -26.63 -22.55
CA VAL A 595 9.66 -26.73 -21.09
C VAL A 595 11.00 -27.31 -20.63
N SER A 596 11.99 -27.50 -21.53
CA SER A 596 13.27 -28.18 -21.21
C SER A 596 14.15 -27.46 -20.17
N SER A 597 13.87 -26.19 -19.88
CA SER A 597 14.50 -25.42 -18.79
C SER A 597 13.81 -25.56 -17.42
N VAL A 598 12.57 -26.05 -17.38
CA VAL A 598 11.76 -26.07 -16.16
C VAL A 598 12.30 -27.12 -15.18
N ILE A 599 12.39 -26.73 -13.92
CA ILE A 599 12.86 -27.56 -12.80
C ILE A 599 11.66 -27.97 -11.92
N ASP A 600 10.66 -27.10 -11.81
CA ASP A 600 9.55 -27.25 -10.89
C ASP A 600 8.20 -27.11 -11.62
N MET A 601 7.36 -28.15 -11.51
CA MET A 601 5.98 -28.24 -12.02
C MET A 601 5.00 -28.66 -10.91
N ASN A 602 5.37 -28.51 -9.63
CA ASN A 602 4.54 -28.88 -8.47
C ASN A 602 3.13 -28.25 -8.58
N SER A 603 2.09 -29.07 -8.51
CA SER A 603 0.68 -28.66 -8.58
C SER A 603 0.26 -27.89 -9.85
N MET A 604 1.05 -27.92 -10.94
CA MET A 604 0.85 -27.04 -12.12
C MET A 604 -0.58 -27.02 -12.70
N PHE A 605 -1.26 -28.16 -12.76
CA PHE A 605 -2.66 -28.31 -13.22
C PHE A 605 -3.58 -28.90 -12.14
N SER A 606 -3.18 -28.84 -10.86
CA SER A 606 -3.99 -29.31 -9.73
C SER A 606 -5.34 -28.58 -9.71
N GLY A 607 -6.46 -29.29 -9.80
CA GLY A 607 -7.81 -28.72 -9.86
C GLY A 607 -8.14 -28.00 -11.18
N ALA A 608 -7.35 -28.14 -12.25
CA ALA A 608 -7.70 -27.66 -13.58
C ALA A 608 -8.71 -28.62 -14.23
N GLU A 609 -9.94 -28.67 -13.72
CA GLU A 609 -10.95 -29.71 -14.01
C GLU A 609 -11.17 -30.00 -15.50
N ALA A 610 -11.15 -28.96 -16.34
CA ALA A 610 -11.37 -29.06 -17.78
C ALA A 610 -10.13 -29.45 -18.61
N PHE A 611 -8.91 -29.34 -18.06
CA PHE A 611 -7.68 -29.43 -18.83
C PHE A 611 -7.44 -30.82 -19.40
N ASN A 612 -7.37 -30.95 -20.74
CA ASN A 612 -7.10 -32.22 -21.40
C ASN A 612 -6.33 -32.06 -22.73
N GLN A 613 -5.36 -31.16 -22.79
CA GLN A 613 -4.59 -30.86 -24.00
C GLN A 613 -3.29 -31.68 -24.08
N ASP A 614 -2.85 -31.97 -25.32
CA ASP A 614 -1.66 -32.79 -25.57
C ASP A 614 -0.37 -32.08 -25.11
N ILE A 615 0.37 -32.77 -24.25
CA ILE A 615 1.66 -32.39 -23.68
C ILE A 615 2.67 -33.56 -23.75
N GLY A 616 2.36 -34.64 -24.49
CA GLY A 616 3.20 -35.83 -24.60
C GLY A 616 4.55 -35.57 -25.27
N SER A 617 4.66 -34.48 -26.02
CA SER A 617 5.89 -34.00 -26.68
C SER A 617 6.82 -33.17 -25.80
N TRP A 618 6.44 -32.84 -24.56
CA TRP A 618 7.25 -32.02 -23.66
C TRP A 618 8.54 -32.71 -23.19
N ASP A 619 9.67 -31.99 -23.26
CA ASP A 619 10.93 -32.43 -22.66
C ASP A 619 10.99 -32.02 -21.19
N VAL A 620 10.51 -32.91 -20.31
CA VAL A 620 10.52 -32.74 -18.86
C VAL A 620 11.84 -33.23 -18.19
N SER A 621 12.92 -33.42 -18.95
CA SER A 621 14.15 -34.06 -18.43
C SER A 621 14.92 -33.25 -17.38
N SER A 622 14.63 -31.96 -17.23
CA SER A 622 15.18 -31.08 -16.19
C SER A 622 14.32 -31.00 -14.92
N VAL A 623 13.10 -31.55 -14.92
CA VAL A 623 12.13 -31.39 -13.83
C VAL A 623 12.47 -32.31 -12.66
N THR A 624 12.49 -31.74 -11.45
CA THR A 624 12.71 -32.44 -10.17
C THR A 624 11.43 -32.62 -9.37
N ASP A 625 10.45 -31.73 -9.48
CA ASP A 625 9.18 -31.81 -8.75
C ASP A 625 7.96 -31.84 -9.70
N MET A 626 7.16 -32.89 -9.58
CA MET A 626 5.85 -33.10 -10.23
C MET A 626 4.75 -33.45 -9.20
N SER A 627 4.98 -33.18 -7.92
CA SER A 627 4.04 -33.46 -6.84
C SER A 627 2.70 -32.78 -7.12
N SER A 628 1.60 -33.54 -6.99
CA SER A 628 0.22 -33.09 -7.22
C SER A 628 -0.05 -32.45 -8.61
N MET A 629 0.81 -32.63 -9.62
CA MET A 629 0.74 -31.90 -10.90
C MET A 629 -0.64 -31.95 -11.58
N PHE A 630 -1.36 -33.07 -11.48
CA PHE A 630 -2.73 -33.28 -12.01
C PHE A 630 -3.71 -33.74 -10.90
N TYR A 631 -3.49 -33.30 -9.65
CA TYR A 631 -4.39 -33.60 -8.53
C TYR A 631 -5.80 -33.08 -8.81
N ASP A 632 -6.83 -33.91 -8.68
CA ASP A 632 -8.25 -33.62 -9.01
C ASP A 632 -8.43 -32.95 -10.40
N ALA A 633 -7.51 -33.15 -11.35
CA ALA A 633 -7.63 -32.69 -12.74
C ALA A 633 -8.54 -33.64 -13.54
N TYR A 634 -9.85 -33.58 -13.25
CA TYR A 634 -10.82 -34.64 -13.60
C TYR A 634 -10.82 -35.06 -15.08
N SER A 635 -10.64 -34.13 -16.01
CA SER A 635 -10.68 -34.42 -17.46
C SER A 635 -9.36 -34.94 -18.05
N PHE A 636 -8.23 -34.84 -17.35
CA PHE A 636 -6.91 -35.07 -17.95
C PHE A 636 -6.66 -36.55 -18.27
N ASN A 637 -6.39 -36.88 -19.53
CA ASN A 637 -6.09 -38.26 -19.96
C ASN A 637 -5.22 -38.33 -21.23
N GLN A 638 -4.16 -37.51 -21.33
CA GLN A 638 -3.27 -37.51 -22.50
C GLN A 638 -2.03 -38.39 -22.31
N ASP A 639 -1.51 -38.97 -23.41
CA ASP A 639 -0.37 -39.89 -23.37
C ASP A 639 0.95 -39.17 -23.12
N ILE A 640 1.43 -39.30 -21.89
CA ILE A 640 2.72 -38.79 -21.39
C ILE A 640 3.74 -39.92 -21.17
N GLY A 641 3.47 -41.13 -21.66
CA GLY A 641 4.35 -42.30 -21.47
C GLY A 641 5.77 -42.10 -22.01
N LEU A 642 5.98 -41.21 -22.98
CA LEU A 642 7.30 -40.97 -23.56
C LEU A 642 8.22 -40.10 -22.66
N TRP A 643 7.67 -39.30 -21.75
CA TRP A 643 8.39 -38.35 -20.88
C TRP A 643 9.62 -38.93 -20.18
N ASN A 644 10.69 -38.13 -20.06
CA ASN A 644 11.93 -38.54 -19.39
C ASN A 644 11.96 -38.14 -17.91
N VAL A 645 11.29 -38.91 -17.07
CA VAL A 645 11.19 -38.68 -15.62
C VAL A 645 12.43 -39.10 -14.80
N SER A 646 13.62 -39.12 -15.40
CA SER A 646 14.85 -39.61 -14.75
C SER A 646 15.43 -38.69 -13.69
N SER A 647 14.98 -37.43 -13.67
CA SER A 647 15.45 -36.38 -12.77
C SER A 647 14.43 -36.03 -11.67
N VAL A 648 13.26 -36.68 -11.69
CA VAL A 648 12.13 -36.36 -10.80
C VAL A 648 12.34 -37.02 -9.43
N GLU A 649 12.26 -36.21 -8.37
CA GLU A 649 12.38 -36.58 -6.97
C GLU A 649 11.01 -36.66 -6.28
N ASP A 650 9.98 -35.94 -6.74
CA ASP A 650 8.63 -36.01 -6.17
C ASP A 650 7.51 -36.18 -7.23
N MET A 651 6.69 -37.22 -7.07
CA MET A 651 5.40 -37.43 -7.77
C MET A 651 4.27 -37.80 -6.79
N ASN A 652 4.39 -37.43 -5.51
CA ASN A 652 3.35 -37.59 -4.50
C ASN A 652 2.04 -37.00 -5.01
N PHE A 653 0.97 -37.80 -4.99
CA PHE A 653 -0.37 -37.44 -5.43
C PHE A 653 -0.49 -36.95 -6.90
N MET A 654 0.50 -37.18 -7.77
CA MET A 654 0.57 -36.57 -9.12
C MET A 654 -0.71 -36.70 -9.96
N PHE A 655 -1.43 -37.84 -9.88
CA PHE A 655 -2.71 -38.08 -10.54
C PHE A 655 -3.83 -38.43 -9.54
N PHE A 656 -3.68 -38.04 -8.27
CA PHE A 656 -4.72 -38.30 -7.26
C PHE A 656 -6.03 -37.66 -7.70
N GLY A 657 -7.10 -38.43 -7.84
CA GLY A 657 -8.40 -37.90 -8.28
C GLY A 657 -8.51 -37.47 -9.74
N ALA A 658 -7.50 -37.69 -10.59
CA ALA A 658 -7.64 -37.52 -12.04
C ALA A 658 -8.52 -38.64 -12.62
N GLU A 659 -9.85 -38.50 -12.49
CA GLU A 659 -10.83 -39.58 -12.76
C GLU A 659 -10.77 -40.13 -14.19
N ALA A 660 -10.46 -39.29 -15.19
CA ALA A 660 -10.29 -39.74 -16.57
C ALA A 660 -8.95 -40.45 -16.82
N PHE A 661 -7.91 -40.24 -16.00
CA PHE A 661 -6.54 -40.62 -16.31
C PHE A 661 -6.31 -42.13 -16.23
N ASN A 662 -6.03 -42.78 -17.36
CA ASN A 662 -5.79 -44.21 -17.46
C ASN A 662 -4.75 -44.56 -18.55
N GLN A 663 -3.59 -43.90 -18.52
CA GLN A 663 -2.54 -44.05 -19.55
C GLN A 663 -1.47 -45.09 -19.21
N ASN A 664 -0.69 -45.53 -20.20
CA ASN A 664 0.37 -46.51 -20.03
C ASN A 664 1.72 -45.84 -19.71
N LEU A 665 2.12 -45.86 -18.44
CA LEU A 665 3.36 -45.24 -17.96
C LEU A 665 4.50 -46.25 -17.72
N CYS A 666 4.40 -47.47 -18.25
CA CYS A 666 5.36 -48.57 -17.97
C CYS A 666 6.80 -48.30 -18.42
N SER A 667 6.99 -47.37 -19.36
CA SER A 667 8.26 -46.78 -19.78
C SER A 667 9.00 -46.02 -18.67
N TRP A 668 8.28 -45.52 -17.64
CA TRP A 668 8.86 -44.76 -16.53
C TRP A 668 9.55 -45.67 -15.50
N ASN A 669 9.19 -46.96 -15.46
CA ASN A 669 9.69 -47.96 -14.50
C ASN A 669 11.22 -48.08 -14.44
N ASN A 670 11.90 -47.84 -15.57
CA ASN A 670 13.35 -47.93 -15.70
C ASN A 670 14.02 -46.54 -15.76
N LYS A 671 13.27 -45.46 -15.53
CA LYS A 671 13.75 -44.07 -15.53
C LYS A 671 13.79 -43.49 -14.11
N PHE A 672 12.72 -43.68 -13.33
CA PHE A 672 12.57 -43.09 -12.00
C PHE A 672 13.41 -43.79 -10.93
N ASP A 673 14.19 -43.04 -10.13
CA ASP A 673 15.01 -43.58 -9.04
C ASP A 673 14.23 -43.62 -7.71
N ASN A 674 13.66 -44.79 -7.42
CA ASN A 674 12.99 -45.13 -6.18
C ASN A 674 13.89 -45.09 -4.92
N SER A 675 15.19 -44.79 -5.05
CA SER A 675 16.10 -44.57 -3.91
C SER A 675 16.19 -43.11 -3.45
N GLN A 676 15.84 -42.15 -4.33
CA GLN A 676 15.77 -40.73 -4.00
C GLN A 676 14.31 -40.25 -3.88
N GLY A 677 13.45 -40.68 -4.82
CA GLY A 677 12.14 -40.05 -5.00
C GLY A 677 10.94 -40.68 -4.31
N THR A 678 9.82 -39.94 -4.24
CA THR A 678 8.60 -40.32 -3.51
C THR A 678 7.32 -40.32 -4.36
N LEU A 679 6.43 -41.29 -4.10
CA LEU A 679 5.32 -41.71 -4.98
C LEU A 679 3.98 -41.92 -4.22
N LYS A 680 3.78 -41.24 -3.09
CA LYS A 680 2.64 -41.42 -2.17
C LYS A 680 1.30 -41.20 -2.87
N ASP A 681 0.40 -42.19 -2.83
CA ASP A 681 -0.97 -42.11 -3.36
C ASP A 681 -1.10 -41.63 -4.83
N MET A 682 -0.03 -41.75 -5.64
CA MET A 682 0.12 -41.17 -6.98
C MET A 682 -1.06 -41.41 -7.94
N PHE A 683 -1.70 -42.59 -7.87
CA PHE A 683 -2.85 -42.98 -8.73
C PHE A 683 -4.15 -43.20 -7.92
N ARG A 684 -4.24 -42.71 -6.68
CA ARG A 684 -5.40 -42.96 -5.83
C ARG A 684 -6.60 -42.13 -6.31
N LYS A 685 -7.75 -42.78 -6.49
CA LYS A 685 -8.96 -42.24 -7.16
C LYS A 685 -8.82 -41.91 -8.68
N SER A 686 -7.69 -42.17 -9.34
CA SER A 686 -7.62 -41.95 -10.79
C SER A 686 -8.37 -43.04 -11.58
N GLY A 687 -8.53 -42.85 -12.88
CA GLY A 687 -9.05 -43.87 -13.81
C GLY A 687 -8.13 -45.09 -14.03
N CYS A 688 -6.94 -45.12 -13.42
CA CYS A 688 -5.93 -46.15 -13.61
C CYS A 688 -6.41 -47.55 -13.19
N SER A 689 -6.09 -48.56 -14.00
CA SER A 689 -6.34 -49.97 -13.64
C SER A 689 -5.60 -50.44 -12.38
N VAL A 690 -4.50 -49.77 -12.01
CA VAL A 690 -3.72 -50.03 -10.79
C VAL A 690 -3.57 -48.72 -10.00
N THR A 691 -4.43 -48.52 -9.01
CA THR A 691 -4.49 -47.30 -8.17
C THR A 691 -3.63 -47.37 -6.90
N SER A 692 -2.98 -48.50 -6.62
CA SER A 692 -2.21 -48.76 -5.40
C SER A 692 -0.79 -48.14 -5.38
N GLY A 693 -0.52 -47.21 -6.28
CA GLY A 693 0.84 -46.74 -6.61
C GLY A 693 1.56 -47.65 -7.62
N PRO A 694 2.65 -47.14 -8.24
CA PRO A 694 3.43 -47.88 -9.22
C PRO A 694 4.21 -49.06 -8.62
N THR A 695 4.54 -50.02 -9.48
CA THR A 695 5.29 -51.24 -9.14
C THR A 695 6.16 -51.66 -10.32
N SER A 696 7.09 -52.60 -10.09
CA SER A 696 7.96 -53.18 -11.14
C SER A 696 7.23 -53.87 -12.30
N HIS A 697 5.91 -54.03 -12.23
CA HIS A 697 5.07 -54.69 -13.24
C HIS A 697 3.80 -53.89 -13.60
N ALA A 698 3.59 -52.69 -13.03
CA ALA A 698 2.43 -51.84 -13.34
C ALA A 698 2.69 -50.36 -13.00
N TRP A 699 2.39 -49.48 -13.95
CA TRP A 699 2.45 -48.02 -13.82
C TRP A 699 1.19 -47.44 -14.48
N CYS A 700 0.16 -47.18 -13.66
CA CYS A 700 -1.24 -46.91 -14.03
C CYS A 700 -1.94 -48.09 -14.76
N GLN A 701 -1.31 -48.62 -15.81
CA GLN A 701 -1.66 -49.88 -16.48
C GLN A 701 -0.70 -51.02 -16.11
N VAL A 702 -1.10 -52.27 -16.35
CA VAL A 702 -0.24 -53.46 -16.19
C VAL A 702 0.76 -53.55 -17.34
N CYS A 703 2.03 -53.72 -17.02
CA CYS A 703 3.12 -53.71 -18.00
C CYS A 703 3.25 -55.06 -18.71
N THR A 704 3.05 -55.07 -20.03
CA THR A 704 3.40 -56.19 -20.90
C THR A 704 4.91 -56.27 -21.12
N ALA A 705 5.47 -57.48 -21.03
CA ALA A 705 6.89 -57.77 -21.26
C ALA A 705 7.25 -57.88 -22.76
#